data_AF-A0A556MLC4-F1
#
_entry.id   AF-A0A556MLC4-F1
#
_cell.length_a   1.000
_cell.length_b   1.000
_cell.length_c   1.000
_cell.angle_alpha   90.00
_cell.angle_beta   90.00
_cell.angle_gamma   90.00
#
_symmetry.space_group_name_H-M   'P 1'
#
loop_
_entity.id
_entity.type
_entity.pdbx_description
1 polymer ?
#
loop_
_entity_poly.entity_id
_entity_poly.type
_entity_poly.pdbx_seq_one_letter_code
_entity_poly.pdbx_strand_id
1 'polypeptide(L)'
;MDTKIKILHLEDVPTDAELVGIELKRSKLSFERIVVDNKIDYIRAIDEYKPDIILSDHSLPSFDSLEAFEILKKSDLDVPFILITATISEEFAVEIMKNGAADYVLKDRTQRLPNAILNALEKYRLEAERKKYMEEVIANESLLKEAENIANIGGLDIDVKTQFTKWSPGLYHILGLDVGEMEPTFRNFFNCIHPDDAFKVKADLDNALLNLYSISIDFRIKTYKTGDIKYLHAKLLIDRDKYGAPVRVKGFTQDITERKLTEEKIKEASETQAAILNALPPNIVLINEKGKIIAVNESWKKMALFNNLGIPNYGVGYSYMALSEKAIGVDNITSIKIEKGINEVIKGNTKEFVMEYASLGESDWFMIVVAPLADNTHKGAVILHINITDRKLAEASLLKSEANLRTVFENIDLAIVLADANLNVASFNSNASAAMLKHFDKKLRVGSPIISHFPKDRRASIKQHLDLVKEKHQVVAYETSTISENGELEWHDIKWVGVVNHNNENVGVILTFKNITEKKNIESERENMTADLAQRIKDLEQFNYIISHNLRAPVANIQGLAMLLADMQPGMPESLETLRALGISVDNLDKVILDLNQILQVRSQVNDQIECVSLPLLVDEIAVGIEQMIVKNKVEIITDFDEMDELYTLKSYVYSILQNLVVNSIKYRRPDADPVITITSKVKGERLLISFKDNGRGIDLQKNGSHVFGLYKRFDWSVEGKGIGLFMVKMQMESLGGSINVRSEVNVGTEFTLQFPLSVKWNAPVTVR
;
A
#
# COMPACT_ATOMS: atom_id res chain seq x y z
N MET A 1 -75.74 -61.43 -40.55
CA MET A 1 -74.68 -61.31 -41.57
C MET A 1 -75.07 -62.22 -42.71
N ASP A 2 -75.64 -61.65 -43.79
CA ASP A 2 -76.00 -62.37 -45.02
C ASP A 2 -74.78 -62.41 -45.97
N THR A 3 -73.64 -62.83 -45.44
CA THR A 3 -72.41 -63.01 -46.24
C THR A 3 -72.47 -64.39 -46.86
N LYS A 4 -72.58 -64.43 -48.19
CA LYS A 4 -72.52 -65.66 -48.97
C LYS A 4 -71.13 -66.29 -48.80
N ILE A 5 -71.09 -67.58 -48.48
CA ILE A 5 -69.85 -68.35 -48.41
C ILE A 5 -69.30 -68.48 -49.83
N LYS A 6 -68.06 -68.05 -50.05
CA LYS A 6 -67.35 -68.19 -51.32
C LYS A 6 -66.71 -69.57 -51.41
N ILE A 7 -67.25 -70.41 -52.28
CA ILE A 7 -66.79 -71.79 -52.49
C ILE A 7 -66.01 -71.84 -53.81
N LEU A 8 -64.71 -72.11 -53.72
CA LEU A 8 -63.92 -72.48 -54.89
C LEU A 8 -64.03 -74.00 -55.07
N HIS A 9 -64.70 -74.44 -56.13
CA HIS A 9 -64.83 -75.86 -56.43
C HIS A 9 -63.91 -76.23 -57.60
N LEU A 10 -62.93 -77.05 -57.33
CA LEU A 10 -62.00 -77.58 -58.30
C LEU A 10 -62.48 -78.97 -58.78
N GLU A 11 -62.98 -79.05 -60.01
CA GLU A 11 -63.59 -80.25 -60.59
C GLU A 11 -63.55 -80.17 -62.12
N ASP A 12 -63.00 -81.18 -62.78
CA ASP A 12 -62.83 -81.24 -64.25
C ASP A 12 -64.00 -81.92 -64.96
N VAL A 13 -64.77 -82.74 -64.25
CA VAL A 13 -65.94 -83.43 -64.80
C VAL A 13 -67.21 -82.58 -64.62
N PRO A 14 -67.83 -82.06 -65.71
CA PRO A 14 -68.98 -81.15 -65.59
C PRO A 14 -70.19 -81.75 -64.86
N THR A 15 -70.42 -83.06 -65.02
CA THR A 15 -71.53 -83.76 -64.36
C THR A 15 -71.33 -83.84 -62.84
N ASP A 16 -70.09 -84.05 -62.38
CA ASP A 16 -69.78 -84.15 -60.95
C ASP A 16 -69.80 -82.75 -60.30
N ALA A 17 -69.33 -81.74 -61.05
CA ALA A 17 -69.48 -80.34 -60.67
C ALA A 17 -70.97 -79.94 -60.51
N GLU A 18 -71.85 -80.39 -61.41
CA GLU A 18 -73.29 -80.15 -61.29
C GLU A 18 -73.90 -80.89 -60.09
N LEU A 19 -73.52 -82.14 -59.83
CA LEU A 19 -74.01 -82.92 -58.68
C LEU A 19 -73.71 -82.23 -57.34
N VAL A 20 -72.46 -81.79 -57.14
CA VAL A 20 -72.08 -80.99 -55.96
C VAL A 20 -72.89 -79.69 -55.89
N GLY A 21 -73.18 -79.08 -57.04
CA GLY A 21 -73.99 -77.87 -57.13
C GLY A 21 -75.45 -78.06 -56.73
N ILE A 22 -76.05 -79.18 -57.14
CA ILE A 22 -77.41 -79.57 -56.78
C ILE A 22 -77.49 -79.81 -55.26
N GLU A 23 -76.50 -80.50 -54.69
CA GLU A 23 -76.52 -80.84 -53.28
C GLU A 23 -76.31 -79.61 -52.38
N LEU A 24 -75.41 -78.70 -52.77
CA LEU A 24 -75.26 -77.40 -52.10
C LEU A 24 -76.54 -76.55 -52.21
N LYS A 25 -77.25 -76.55 -53.36
CA LYS A 25 -78.53 -75.83 -53.54
C LYS A 25 -79.70 -76.44 -52.74
N ARG A 26 -79.66 -77.75 -52.47
CA ARG A 26 -80.63 -78.43 -51.60
C ARG A 26 -80.42 -78.08 -50.13
N SER A 27 -79.21 -77.70 -49.75
CA SER A 27 -78.91 -77.21 -48.41
C SER A 27 -79.45 -75.78 -48.20
N LYS A 28 -79.60 -75.36 -46.94
CA LYS A 28 -79.97 -73.98 -46.59
C LYS A 28 -78.77 -73.01 -46.62
N LEU A 29 -77.64 -73.40 -47.21
CA LEU A 29 -76.44 -72.56 -47.26
C LEU A 29 -76.62 -71.40 -48.25
N SER A 30 -76.27 -70.19 -47.82
CA SER A 30 -76.13 -69.04 -48.71
C SER A 30 -74.69 -69.02 -49.22
N PHE A 31 -74.48 -69.31 -50.50
CA PHE A 31 -73.14 -69.43 -51.07
C PHE A 31 -73.02 -68.78 -52.46
N GLU A 32 -71.80 -68.45 -52.82
CA GLU A 32 -71.35 -68.13 -54.16
C GLU A 32 -70.32 -69.19 -54.53
N ARG A 33 -70.41 -69.77 -55.73
CA ARG A 33 -69.52 -70.86 -56.14
C ARG A 33 -68.94 -70.58 -57.51
N ILE A 34 -67.62 -70.70 -57.63
CA ILE A 34 -66.92 -70.76 -58.91
C ILE A 34 -66.36 -72.17 -59.12
N VAL A 35 -66.40 -72.64 -60.36
CA VAL A 35 -65.83 -73.94 -60.74
C VAL A 35 -64.61 -73.68 -61.61
N VAL A 36 -63.50 -74.31 -61.25
CA VAL A 36 -62.25 -74.29 -62.02
C VAL A 36 -61.85 -75.73 -62.30
N ASP A 37 -61.18 -75.97 -63.43
CA ASP A 37 -60.81 -77.32 -63.90
C ASP A 37 -59.30 -77.49 -64.13
N ASN A 38 -58.51 -76.41 -63.99
CA ASN A 38 -57.08 -76.40 -64.27
C ASN A 38 -56.28 -75.62 -63.21
N LYS A 39 -54.98 -75.93 -63.13
CA LYS A 39 -54.04 -75.39 -62.12
C LYS A 39 -53.88 -73.86 -62.18
N ILE A 40 -53.87 -73.28 -63.39
CA ILE A 40 -53.67 -71.83 -63.57
C ILE A 40 -54.88 -71.06 -63.04
N ASP A 41 -56.08 -71.50 -63.40
CA ASP A 41 -57.31 -70.89 -62.95
C ASP A 41 -57.54 -71.11 -61.44
N TYR A 42 -57.10 -72.24 -60.88
CA TYR A 42 -57.11 -72.47 -59.43
C TYR A 42 -56.22 -71.48 -58.67
N ILE A 43 -54.97 -71.28 -59.11
CA ILE A 43 -54.05 -70.29 -58.51
C ILE A 43 -54.64 -68.87 -58.63
N ARG A 44 -55.12 -68.50 -59.83
CA ARG A 44 -55.76 -67.18 -60.04
C ARG A 44 -56.99 -67.00 -59.15
N ALA A 45 -57.81 -68.04 -58.99
CA ALA A 45 -58.99 -68.00 -58.14
C ALA A 45 -58.63 -67.84 -56.65
N ILE A 46 -57.58 -68.50 -56.15
CA ILE A 46 -57.12 -68.30 -54.76
C ILE A 46 -56.86 -66.81 -54.49
N ASP A 47 -56.12 -66.13 -55.37
CA ASP A 47 -55.72 -64.73 -55.18
C ASP A 47 -56.86 -63.73 -55.45
N GLU A 48 -57.60 -63.89 -56.55
CA GLU A 48 -58.61 -62.92 -57.00
C GLU A 48 -59.98 -63.14 -56.33
N TYR A 49 -60.42 -64.39 -56.20
CA TYR A 49 -61.74 -64.72 -55.67
C TYR A 49 -61.76 -64.68 -54.14
N LYS A 50 -60.63 -65.03 -53.51
CA LYS A 50 -60.44 -65.18 -52.06
C LYS A 50 -61.54 -66.07 -51.47
N PRO A 51 -61.49 -67.38 -51.76
CA PRO A 51 -62.52 -68.31 -51.28
C PRO A 51 -62.52 -68.42 -49.76
N ASP A 52 -63.70 -68.62 -49.19
CA ASP A 52 -63.86 -68.97 -47.77
C ASP A 52 -63.61 -70.46 -47.53
N ILE A 53 -63.81 -71.29 -48.57
CA ILE A 53 -63.57 -72.74 -48.53
C ILE A 53 -63.25 -73.27 -49.93
N ILE A 54 -62.40 -74.29 -49.99
CA ILE A 54 -62.01 -74.97 -51.22
C ILE A 54 -62.53 -76.40 -51.19
N LEU A 55 -63.25 -76.78 -52.25
CA LEU A 55 -63.67 -78.15 -52.53
C LEU A 55 -62.84 -78.67 -53.70
N SER A 56 -62.17 -79.79 -53.57
CA SER A 56 -61.33 -80.34 -54.64
C SER A 56 -61.69 -81.77 -54.97
N ASP A 57 -61.78 -82.10 -56.26
CA ASP A 57 -61.75 -83.49 -56.69
C ASP A 57 -60.36 -84.11 -56.46
N HIS A 58 -60.31 -85.45 -56.33
CA HIS A 58 -59.08 -86.21 -56.13
C HIS A 58 -58.22 -86.35 -57.41
N SER A 59 -58.82 -86.54 -58.58
CA SER A 59 -58.10 -86.90 -59.80
C SER A 59 -58.43 -85.95 -60.96
N LEU A 60 -57.65 -84.88 -61.10
CA LEU A 60 -57.78 -83.96 -62.23
C LEU A 60 -56.71 -84.27 -63.30
N PRO A 61 -56.92 -83.90 -64.58
CA PRO A 61 -56.11 -84.41 -65.70
C PRO A 61 -54.67 -83.89 -65.71
N SER A 62 -54.41 -82.76 -65.04
CA SER A 62 -53.14 -82.03 -65.11
C SER A 62 -52.49 -81.76 -63.75
N PHE A 63 -53.20 -81.99 -62.65
CA PHE A 63 -52.72 -81.83 -61.26
C PHE A 63 -53.64 -82.62 -60.33
N ASP A 64 -53.16 -83.02 -59.14
CA ASP A 64 -53.98 -83.75 -58.17
C ASP A 64 -54.38 -82.88 -56.97
N SER A 65 -55.25 -83.41 -56.11
CA SER A 65 -55.70 -82.70 -54.90
C SER A 65 -54.58 -82.43 -53.89
N LEU A 66 -53.51 -83.23 -53.88
CA LEU A 66 -52.37 -83.02 -52.98
C LEU A 66 -51.55 -81.82 -53.45
N GLU A 67 -51.27 -81.71 -54.74
CA GLU A 67 -50.65 -80.52 -55.34
C GLU A 67 -51.51 -79.28 -55.13
N ALA A 68 -52.84 -79.39 -55.29
CA ALA A 68 -53.77 -78.29 -55.03
C ALA A 68 -53.67 -77.80 -53.58
N PHE A 69 -53.63 -78.73 -52.62
CA PHE A 69 -53.49 -78.41 -51.20
C PHE A 69 -52.11 -77.84 -50.84
N GLU A 70 -51.02 -78.31 -51.47
CA GLU A 70 -49.70 -77.70 -51.30
C GLU A 70 -49.64 -76.26 -51.81
N ILE A 71 -50.32 -75.97 -52.93
CA ILE A 71 -50.42 -74.61 -53.47
C ILE A 71 -51.15 -73.72 -52.47
N LEU A 72 -52.25 -74.19 -51.88
CA LEU A 72 -52.96 -73.46 -50.82
C LEU A 72 -52.03 -73.17 -49.63
N LYS A 73 -51.29 -74.16 -49.13
CA LYS A 73 -50.33 -73.98 -48.03
C LYS A 73 -49.20 -72.98 -48.31
N LYS A 74 -48.83 -72.83 -49.58
CA LYS A 74 -47.81 -71.86 -50.02
C LYS A 74 -48.39 -70.45 -50.24
N SER A 75 -49.71 -70.30 -50.21
CA SER A 75 -50.38 -69.00 -50.26
C SER A 75 -50.65 -68.47 -48.85
N ASP A 76 -50.90 -67.16 -48.72
CA ASP A 76 -51.23 -66.51 -47.44
C ASP A 76 -52.69 -66.76 -46.99
N LEU A 77 -53.42 -67.65 -47.66
CA LEU A 77 -54.82 -67.97 -47.38
C LEU A 77 -54.95 -69.18 -46.46
N ASP A 78 -55.40 -68.92 -45.24
CA ASP A 78 -55.69 -69.93 -44.22
C ASP A 78 -57.18 -70.31 -44.25
N VAL A 79 -57.58 -71.06 -45.29
CA VAL A 79 -58.98 -71.46 -45.52
C VAL A 79 -59.13 -72.98 -45.55
N PRO A 80 -60.28 -73.53 -45.10
CA PRO A 80 -60.51 -74.96 -45.11
C PRO A 80 -60.48 -75.55 -46.53
N PHE A 81 -59.87 -76.73 -46.65
CA PHE A 81 -59.82 -77.53 -47.88
C PHE A 81 -60.54 -78.86 -47.65
N ILE A 82 -61.54 -79.17 -48.46
CA ILE A 82 -62.31 -80.42 -48.39
C ILE A 82 -62.13 -81.21 -49.68
N LEU A 83 -61.72 -82.47 -49.54
CA LEU A 83 -61.58 -83.39 -50.66
C LEU A 83 -62.95 -84.01 -51.02
N ILE A 84 -63.31 -84.06 -52.30
CA ILE A 84 -64.49 -84.75 -52.84
C ILE A 84 -64.01 -85.84 -53.80
N THR A 85 -64.49 -87.08 -53.72
CA THR A 85 -63.91 -88.17 -54.54
C THR A 85 -64.77 -89.42 -54.64
N ALA A 86 -64.74 -90.10 -55.79
CA ALA A 86 -65.59 -91.28 -56.07
C ALA A 86 -65.16 -92.54 -55.32
N THR A 87 -63.85 -92.77 -55.21
CA THR A 87 -63.25 -93.91 -54.52
C THR A 87 -61.88 -93.48 -54.02
N ILE A 88 -61.60 -93.69 -52.74
CA ILE A 88 -60.28 -93.43 -52.16
C ILE A 88 -59.75 -94.74 -51.59
N SER A 89 -58.43 -94.92 -51.61
CA SER A 89 -57.79 -95.79 -50.63
C SER A 89 -57.81 -95.09 -49.26
N GLU A 90 -58.06 -95.84 -48.19
CA GLU A 90 -58.08 -95.29 -46.82
C GLU A 90 -56.75 -94.58 -46.47
N GLU A 91 -55.65 -95.02 -47.09
CA GLU A 91 -54.30 -94.45 -46.98
C GLU A 91 -54.22 -93.01 -47.49
N PHE A 92 -54.78 -92.71 -48.67
CA PHE A 92 -54.72 -91.36 -49.25
C PHE A 92 -55.57 -90.35 -48.48
N ALA A 93 -56.76 -90.76 -48.01
CA ALA A 93 -57.60 -89.92 -47.16
C ALA A 93 -56.90 -89.56 -45.84
N VAL A 94 -56.17 -90.51 -45.24
CA VAL A 94 -55.37 -90.24 -44.03
C VAL A 94 -54.20 -89.31 -44.32
N GLU A 95 -53.55 -89.45 -45.48
CA GLU A 95 -52.43 -88.59 -45.88
C GLU A 95 -52.84 -87.13 -46.03
N ILE A 96 -53.94 -86.84 -46.75
CA ILE A 96 -54.40 -85.46 -46.95
C ILE A 96 -54.86 -84.81 -45.64
N MET A 97 -55.50 -85.58 -44.74
CA MET A 97 -55.90 -85.10 -43.42
C MET A 97 -54.70 -84.85 -42.50
N LYS A 98 -53.66 -85.70 -42.53
CA LYS A 98 -52.38 -85.43 -41.84
C LYS A 98 -51.70 -84.17 -42.36
N ASN A 99 -51.82 -83.92 -43.66
CA ASN A 99 -51.31 -82.70 -44.27
C ASN A 99 -52.13 -81.47 -43.89
N GLY A 100 -53.34 -81.60 -43.33
CA GLY A 100 -54.10 -80.50 -42.76
C GLY A 100 -55.36 -80.11 -43.55
N ALA A 101 -55.82 -80.97 -44.47
CA ALA A 101 -57.16 -80.83 -45.04
C ALA A 101 -58.23 -80.87 -43.91
N ALA A 102 -59.32 -80.13 -44.13
CA ALA A 102 -60.34 -79.93 -43.11
C ALA A 102 -61.31 -81.12 -42.98
N ASP A 103 -61.70 -81.74 -44.09
CA ASP A 103 -62.52 -82.96 -44.13
C ASP A 103 -62.39 -83.64 -45.52
N TYR A 104 -62.96 -84.83 -45.69
CA TYR A 104 -63.16 -85.46 -47.00
C TYR A 104 -64.57 -86.04 -47.15
N VAL A 105 -65.09 -86.06 -48.37
CA VAL A 105 -66.46 -86.50 -48.71
C VAL A 105 -66.44 -87.41 -49.94
N LEU A 106 -67.10 -88.56 -49.87
CA LEU A 106 -67.23 -89.48 -51.01
C LEU A 106 -68.36 -89.03 -51.97
N LYS A 107 -68.17 -89.17 -53.29
CA LYS A 107 -69.14 -88.73 -54.33
C LYS A 107 -70.48 -89.50 -54.25
N ASP A 108 -70.49 -90.72 -53.71
CA ASP A 108 -71.71 -91.49 -53.43
C ASP A 108 -72.46 -91.01 -52.16
N ARG A 109 -71.84 -90.14 -51.35
CA ARG A 109 -72.35 -89.59 -50.08
C ARG A 109 -72.25 -88.06 -50.02
N THR A 110 -72.43 -87.39 -51.16
CA THR A 110 -72.40 -85.91 -51.27
C THR A 110 -73.39 -85.20 -50.35
N GLN A 111 -74.42 -85.88 -49.85
CA GLN A 111 -75.37 -85.36 -48.86
C GLN A 111 -74.71 -84.86 -47.56
N ARG A 112 -73.51 -85.34 -47.21
CA ARG A 112 -72.76 -84.88 -46.01
C ARG A 112 -72.04 -83.55 -46.24
N LEU A 113 -71.79 -83.16 -47.49
CA LEU A 113 -70.95 -82.02 -47.85
C LEU A 113 -71.36 -80.70 -47.18
N PRO A 114 -72.65 -80.32 -47.07
CA PRO A 114 -73.04 -79.08 -46.40
C PRO A 114 -72.59 -79.02 -44.93
N ASN A 115 -72.70 -80.12 -44.20
CA ASN A 115 -72.26 -80.20 -42.80
C ASN A 115 -70.74 -80.20 -42.68
N ALA A 116 -70.03 -80.84 -43.61
CA ALA A 116 -68.57 -80.81 -43.65
C ALA A 116 -68.03 -79.38 -43.84
N ILE A 117 -68.65 -78.61 -44.75
CA ILE A 117 -68.33 -77.20 -45.00
C ILE A 117 -68.54 -76.35 -43.74
N LEU A 118 -69.70 -76.48 -43.09
CA LEU A 118 -70.02 -75.70 -41.88
C LEU A 118 -69.04 -75.97 -40.73
N ASN A 119 -68.78 -77.25 -40.44
CA ASN A 119 -67.87 -77.64 -39.37
C ASN A 119 -66.43 -77.15 -39.62
N ALA A 120 -65.97 -77.23 -40.88
CA ALA A 120 -64.65 -76.78 -41.28
C ALA A 120 -64.48 -75.26 -41.09
N LEU A 121 -65.47 -74.48 -41.53
CA LEU A 121 -65.48 -73.01 -41.39
C LEU A 121 -65.53 -72.57 -39.92
N GLU A 122 -66.36 -73.21 -39.09
CA GLU A 122 -66.48 -72.85 -37.67
C GLU A 122 -65.18 -73.10 -36.90
N LYS A 123 -64.50 -74.23 -37.19
CA LYS A 123 -63.22 -74.57 -36.56
C LYS A 123 -62.13 -73.54 -36.88
N TYR A 124 -61.94 -73.19 -38.15
CA TYR A 124 -60.94 -72.20 -38.57
C TYR A 124 -61.22 -70.80 -37.99
N ARG A 125 -62.50 -70.42 -37.86
CA ARG A 125 -62.88 -69.15 -37.21
C ARG A 125 -62.44 -69.09 -35.76
N LEU A 126 -62.66 -70.16 -34.98
CA LEU A 126 -62.27 -70.23 -33.57
C LEU A 126 -60.75 -70.19 -33.37
N GLU A 127 -59.99 -70.86 -34.24
CA GLU A 127 -58.53 -70.86 -34.19
C GLU A 127 -57.94 -69.46 -34.50
N ALA A 128 -58.49 -68.75 -35.49
CA ALA A 128 -58.11 -67.38 -35.81
C ALA A 128 -58.41 -66.40 -34.66
N GLU A 129 -59.58 -66.53 -34.02
CA GLU A 129 -59.99 -65.69 -32.88
C GLU A 129 -59.05 -65.89 -31.68
N ARG A 130 -58.68 -67.15 -31.37
CA ARG A 130 -57.73 -67.48 -30.31
C ARG A 130 -56.34 -66.88 -30.56
N LYS A 131 -55.84 -66.95 -31.79
CA LYS A 131 -54.51 -66.40 -32.15
C LYS A 131 -54.48 -64.88 -31.94
N LYS A 132 -55.52 -64.17 -32.38
CA LYS A 132 -55.66 -62.72 -32.18
C LYS A 132 -55.63 -62.32 -30.70
N TYR A 133 -56.37 -63.02 -29.85
CA TYR A 133 -56.37 -62.74 -28.41
C TYR A 133 -55.00 -62.99 -27.76
N MET A 134 -54.27 -64.02 -28.18
CA MET A 134 -52.92 -64.28 -27.68
C MET A 134 -51.94 -63.16 -28.06
N GLU A 135 -51.98 -62.68 -29.31
CA GLU A 135 -51.13 -61.58 -29.76
C GLU A 135 -51.42 -60.28 -28.97
N GLU A 136 -52.69 -59.97 -28.70
CA GLU A 136 -53.09 -58.81 -27.92
C GLU A 136 -52.60 -58.88 -26.45
N VAL A 137 -52.65 -60.05 -25.83
CA VAL A 137 -52.13 -60.26 -24.47
C VAL A 137 -50.61 -60.09 -24.43
N ILE A 138 -49.87 -60.66 -25.40
CA ILE A 138 -48.41 -60.52 -25.48
C ILE A 138 -48.01 -59.06 -25.69
N ALA A 139 -48.71 -58.34 -26.57
CA ALA A 139 -48.45 -56.93 -26.83
C ALA A 139 -48.69 -56.07 -25.57
N ASN A 140 -49.80 -56.29 -24.86
CA ASN A 140 -50.11 -55.58 -23.62
C ASN A 140 -49.10 -55.90 -22.50
N GLU A 141 -48.69 -57.17 -22.34
CA GLU A 141 -47.66 -57.54 -21.35
C GLU A 141 -46.31 -56.88 -21.66
N SER A 142 -45.93 -56.79 -22.94
CA SER A 142 -44.70 -56.11 -23.36
C SER A 142 -44.78 -54.61 -23.06
N LEU A 143 -45.90 -53.96 -23.40
CA LEU A 143 -46.11 -52.54 -23.15
C LEU A 143 -46.07 -52.21 -21.65
N LEU A 144 -46.67 -53.06 -20.80
CA LEU A 144 -46.63 -52.89 -19.35
C LEU A 144 -45.20 -52.96 -18.79
N LYS A 145 -44.38 -53.92 -19.26
CA LYS A 145 -42.97 -54.02 -18.86
C LYS A 145 -42.15 -52.80 -19.27
N GLU A 146 -42.40 -52.29 -20.48
CA GLU A 146 -41.71 -51.10 -20.98
C GLU A 146 -42.11 -49.85 -20.19
N ALA A 147 -43.39 -49.72 -19.85
CA ALA A 147 -43.89 -48.64 -18.99
C ALA A 147 -43.28 -48.67 -17.56
N GLU A 148 -43.15 -49.86 -16.96
CA GLU A 148 -42.47 -50.03 -15.66
C GLU A 148 -41.01 -49.55 -15.71
N ASN A 149 -40.27 -49.92 -16.76
CA ASN A 149 -38.88 -49.51 -16.94
C ASN A 149 -38.74 -48.00 -17.17
N ILE A 150 -39.55 -47.40 -18.06
CA ILE A 150 -39.49 -45.96 -18.35
C ILE A 150 -39.83 -45.14 -17.10
N ALA A 151 -40.83 -45.57 -16.33
CA ALA A 151 -41.23 -44.89 -15.10
C ALA A 151 -40.26 -45.11 -13.93
N ASN A 152 -39.29 -46.02 -14.09
CA ASN A 152 -38.42 -46.54 -13.03
C ASN A 152 -39.22 -47.04 -11.83
N ILE A 153 -40.26 -47.84 -12.11
CA ILE A 153 -41.18 -48.38 -11.12
C ILE A 153 -41.05 -49.90 -11.02
N GLY A 154 -40.99 -50.41 -9.80
CA GLY A 154 -41.05 -51.82 -9.47
C GLY A 154 -42.30 -52.16 -8.67
N GLY A 155 -43.17 -53.00 -9.22
CA GLY A 155 -44.27 -53.65 -8.51
C GLY A 155 -43.82 -54.72 -7.51
N LEU A 156 -44.52 -54.77 -6.39
CA LEU A 156 -44.41 -55.76 -5.31
C LEU A 156 -45.81 -56.29 -4.97
N ASP A 157 -45.94 -57.59 -4.82
CA ASP A 157 -47.17 -58.26 -4.38
C ASP A 157 -46.84 -59.32 -3.34
N ILE A 158 -47.40 -59.20 -2.15
CA ILE A 158 -47.15 -60.08 -1.00
C ILE A 158 -48.48 -60.65 -0.55
N ASP A 159 -48.60 -61.98 -0.57
CA ASP A 159 -49.66 -62.68 0.13
C ASP A 159 -49.27 -62.86 1.60
N VAL A 160 -50.04 -62.25 2.52
CA VAL A 160 -49.68 -62.18 3.94
C VAL A 160 -49.83 -63.54 4.64
N LYS A 161 -50.73 -64.40 4.15
CA LYS A 161 -51.01 -65.71 4.77
C LYS A 161 -49.97 -66.75 4.40
N THR A 162 -49.58 -66.79 3.14
CA THR A 162 -48.60 -67.75 2.59
C THR A 162 -47.17 -67.22 2.64
N GLN A 163 -46.99 -65.93 2.91
CA GLN A 163 -45.73 -65.18 2.78
C GLN A 163 -45.14 -65.20 1.36
N PHE A 164 -45.90 -65.69 0.37
CA PHE A 164 -45.48 -65.68 -1.02
C PHE A 164 -45.36 -64.24 -1.51
N THR A 165 -44.18 -63.89 -2.01
CA THR A 165 -43.87 -62.55 -2.49
C THR A 165 -43.48 -62.62 -3.96
N LYS A 166 -43.99 -61.70 -4.77
CA LYS A 166 -43.69 -61.55 -6.18
C LYS A 166 -43.13 -60.16 -6.44
N TRP A 167 -42.00 -60.11 -7.14
CA TRP A 167 -41.39 -58.87 -7.64
C TRP A 167 -41.62 -58.77 -9.14
N SER A 168 -41.99 -57.57 -9.60
CA SER A 168 -41.95 -57.24 -11.01
C SER A 168 -40.50 -57.18 -11.52
N PRO A 169 -40.27 -57.31 -12.84
CA PRO A 169 -38.96 -57.08 -13.44
C PRO A 169 -38.37 -55.69 -13.09
N GLY A 170 -39.22 -54.65 -13.05
CA GLY A 170 -38.79 -53.30 -12.68
C GLY A 170 -38.23 -53.21 -11.25
N LEU A 171 -38.75 -54.01 -10.30
CA LEU A 171 -38.23 -54.03 -8.93
C LEU A 171 -36.84 -54.66 -8.84
N TYR A 172 -36.58 -55.73 -9.59
CA TYR A 172 -35.23 -56.30 -9.71
C TYR A 172 -34.24 -55.27 -10.26
N HIS A 173 -34.63 -54.56 -11.31
CA HIS A 173 -33.81 -53.52 -11.93
C HIS A 173 -33.46 -52.38 -10.95
N ILE A 174 -34.44 -51.89 -10.17
CA ILE A 174 -34.21 -50.84 -9.15
C ILE A 174 -33.20 -51.30 -8.10
N LEU A 175 -33.27 -52.57 -7.68
CA LEU A 175 -32.35 -53.17 -6.71
C LEU A 175 -30.94 -53.47 -7.29
N GLY A 176 -30.77 -53.33 -8.61
CA GLY A 176 -29.54 -53.65 -9.33
C GLY A 176 -29.32 -55.15 -9.54
N LEU A 177 -30.41 -55.91 -9.68
CA LEU A 177 -30.42 -57.37 -9.82
C LEU A 177 -31.03 -57.78 -11.16
N ASP A 178 -30.59 -58.93 -11.68
CA ASP A 178 -31.27 -59.59 -12.79
C ASP A 178 -32.47 -60.40 -12.28
N VAL A 179 -33.49 -60.59 -13.11
CA VAL A 179 -34.71 -61.31 -12.71
C VAL A 179 -34.36 -62.74 -12.29
N GLY A 180 -34.72 -63.10 -11.06
CA GLY A 180 -34.45 -64.43 -10.48
C GLY A 180 -33.09 -64.58 -9.80
N GLU A 181 -32.24 -63.55 -9.81
CA GLU A 181 -30.94 -63.56 -9.12
C GLU A 181 -31.09 -63.60 -7.59
N MET A 182 -32.21 -63.09 -7.08
CA MET A 182 -32.56 -63.11 -5.66
C MET A 182 -34.00 -63.61 -5.49
N GLU A 183 -34.20 -64.45 -4.46
CA GLU A 183 -35.53 -64.89 -4.09
C GLU A 183 -36.39 -63.68 -3.68
N PRO A 184 -37.56 -63.48 -4.30
CA PRO A 184 -38.43 -62.37 -3.99
C PRO A 184 -39.07 -62.64 -2.63
N THR A 185 -38.48 -62.11 -1.56
CA THR A 185 -39.02 -62.19 -0.21
C THR A 185 -39.01 -60.81 0.42
N PHE A 186 -39.99 -60.51 1.28
CA PHE A 186 -40.02 -59.25 2.01
C PHE A 186 -38.72 -59.01 2.80
N ARG A 187 -38.14 -60.07 3.38
CA ARG A 187 -36.88 -60.01 4.12
C ARG A 187 -35.71 -59.55 3.24
N ASN A 188 -35.58 -60.12 2.04
CA ASN A 188 -34.50 -59.76 1.12
C ASN A 188 -34.62 -58.31 0.64
N PHE A 189 -35.84 -57.84 0.35
CA PHE A 189 -36.07 -56.43 0.05
C PHE A 189 -35.70 -55.53 1.24
N PHE A 190 -36.17 -55.90 2.45
CA PHE A 190 -35.92 -55.12 3.67
C PHE A 190 -34.42 -55.01 3.99
N ASN A 191 -33.62 -56.04 3.73
CA ASN A 191 -32.17 -56.01 3.91
C ASN A 191 -31.45 -55.01 2.99
N CYS A 192 -32.07 -54.60 1.88
CA CYS A 192 -31.51 -53.59 0.98
C CYS A 192 -31.74 -52.17 1.50
N ILE A 193 -32.63 -51.97 2.48
CA ILE A 193 -32.92 -50.64 3.06
C ILE A 193 -31.69 -50.13 3.82
N HIS A 194 -31.40 -48.83 3.68
CA HIS A 194 -30.29 -48.19 4.36
C HIS A 194 -30.45 -48.32 5.90
N PRO A 195 -29.38 -48.63 6.64
CA PRO A 195 -29.46 -48.87 8.10
C PRO A 195 -30.17 -47.76 8.89
N ASP A 196 -29.90 -46.50 8.57
CA ASP A 196 -30.52 -45.34 9.23
C ASP A 196 -32.04 -45.27 9.00
N ASP A 197 -32.53 -45.79 7.87
CA ASP A 197 -33.93 -45.70 7.47
C ASP A 197 -34.72 -46.95 7.89
N ALA A 198 -34.02 -48.08 8.10
CA ALA A 198 -34.62 -49.39 8.39
C ALA A 198 -35.56 -49.38 9.61
N PHE A 199 -35.19 -48.69 10.70
CA PHE A 199 -36.03 -48.60 11.90
C PHE A 199 -37.35 -47.88 11.60
N LYS A 200 -37.28 -46.74 10.91
CA LYS A 200 -38.45 -45.93 10.56
C LYS A 200 -39.37 -46.67 9.60
N VAL A 201 -38.81 -47.23 8.52
CA VAL A 201 -39.59 -47.98 7.53
C VAL A 201 -40.31 -49.16 8.16
N LYS A 202 -39.65 -49.89 9.07
CA LYS A 202 -40.29 -50.99 9.80
C LYS A 202 -41.45 -50.51 10.66
N ALA A 203 -41.25 -49.47 11.46
CA ALA A 203 -42.30 -48.92 12.32
C ALA A 203 -43.51 -48.41 11.52
N ASP A 204 -43.23 -47.72 10.40
CA ASP A 204 -44.26 -47.20 9.49
C ASP A 204 -45.06 -48.35 8.84
N LEU A 205 -44.37 -49.42 8.41
CA LEU A 205 -45.03 -50.60 7.84
C LEU A 205 -45.83 -51.40 8.88
N ASP A 206 -45.29 -51.62 10.07
CA ASP A 206 -45.98 -52.32 11.16
C ASP A 206 -47.27 -51.59 11.56
N ASN A 207 -47.21 -50.25 11.66
CA ASN A 207 -48.39 -49.43 11.88
C ASN A 207 -49.40 -49.51 10.72
N ALA A 208 -48.93 -49.51 9.47
CA ALA A 208 -49.80 -49.64 8.32
C ALA A 208 -50.54 -50.98 8.28
N LEU A 209 -49.84 -52.08 8.58
CA LEU A 209 -50.42 -53.42 8.67
C LEU A 209 -51.47 -53.53 9.77
N LEU A 210 -51.34 -52.78 10.86
CA LEU A 210 -52.33 -52.75 11.95
C LEU A 210 -53.55 -51.88 11.61
N ASN A 211 -53.33 -50.65 11.11
CA ASN A 211 -54.36 -49.60 11.18
C ASN A 211 -54.72 -48.94 9.84
N LEU A 212 -53.97 -49.18 8.75
CA LEU A 212 -54.13 -48.45 7.49
C LEU A 212 -54.52 -49.36 6.31
N TYR A 213 -55.09 -48.75 5.27
CA TYR A 213 -55.40 -49.39 3.98
C TYR A 213 -54.35 -49.07 2.90
N SER A 214 -53.54 -48.04 3.13
CA SER A 214 -52.44 -47.65 2.24
C SER A 214 -51.37 -46.89 3.00
N ILE A 215 -50.12 -46.99 2.56
CA ILE A 215 -49.01 -46.19 3.08
C ILE A 215 -48.11 -45.70 1.94
N SER A 216 -47.51 -44.52 2.14
CA SER A 216 -46.55 -43.93 1.23
C SER A 216 -45.30 -43.53 2.02
N ILE A 217 -44.13 -44.03 1.60
CA ILE A 217 -42.88 -43.90 2.35
C ILE A 217 -41.73 -43.59 1.40
N ASP A 218 -40.92 -42.59 1.75
CA ASP A 218 -39.62 -42.33 1.13
C ASP A 218 -38.52 -42.94 1.99
N PHE A 219 -37.62 -43.71 1.39
CA PHE A 219 -36.47 -44.29 2.09
C PHE A 219 -35.31 -44.55 1.14
N ARG A 220 -34.13 -44.70 1.70
CA ARG A 220 -32.92 -45.05 0.97
C ARG A 220 -32.72 -46.55 0.93
N ILE A 221 -32.21 -47.06 -0.18
CA ILE A 221 -31.66 -48.40 -0.30
C ILE A 221 -30.18 -48.35 -0.65
N LYS A 222 -29.47 -49.44 -0.40
CA LYS A 222 -28.19 -49.74 -1.03
C LYS A 222 -28.43 -50.81 -2.08
N THR A 223 -28.04 -50.53 -3.33
CA THR A 223 -28.11 -51.51 -4.41
C THR A 223 -27.23 -52.70 -4.09
N TYR A 224 -27.66 -53.89 -4.51
CA TYR A 224 -27.02 -55.13 -4.07
C TYR A 224 -25.63 -55.33 -4.70
N LYS A 225 -25.45 -54.98 -5.98
CA LYS A 225 -24.19 -55.20 -6.72
C LYS A 225 -23.15 -54.10 -6.50
N THR A 226 -23.57 -52.83 -6.54
CA THR A 226 -22.62 -51.70 -6.52
C THR A 226 -22.56 -51.01 -5.17
N GLY A 227 -23.54 -51.23 -4.29
CA GLY A 227 -23.64 -50.54 -3.00
C GLY A 227 -24.07 -49.07 -3.10
N ASP A 228 -24.44 -48.62 -4.30
CA ASP A 228 -24.92 -47.26 -4.55
C ASP A 228 -26.17 -46.97 -3.73
N ILE A 229 -26.25 -45.74 -3.20
CA ILE A 229 -27.43 -45.29 -2.47
C ILE A 229 -28.47 -44.78 -3.46
N LYS A 230 -29.66 -45.34 -3.41
CA LYS A 230 -30.83 -44.86 -4.17
C LYS A 230 -31.93 -44.40 -3.22
N TYR A 231 -32.67 -43.37 -3.61
CA TYR A 231 -33.86 -42.90 -2.91
C TYR A 231 -35.09 -43.48 -3.57
N LEU A 232 -35.91 -44.21 -2.81
CA LEU A 232 -37.11 -44.85 -3.29
C LEU A 232 -38.36 -44.23 -2.67
N HIS A 233 -39.40 -44.08 -3.47
CA HIS A 233 -40.75 -43.77 -3.03
C HIS A 233 -41.62 -45.01 -3.19
N ALA A 234 -42.03 -45.63 -2.08
CA ALA A 234 -42.95 -46.77 -2.11
C ALA A 234 -44.37 -46.34 -1.77
N LYS A 235 -45.34 -46.84 -2.55
CA LYS A 235 -46.77 -46.74 -2.26
C LYS A 235 -47.36 -48.13 -2.19
N LEU A 236 -47.80 -48.52 -0.99
CA LEU A 236 -48.34 -49.84 -0.69
C LEU A 236 -49.85 -49.72 -0.38
N LEU A 237 -50.63 -50.66 -0.89
CA LEU A 237 -52.05 -50.90 -0.66
C LEU A 237 -52.20 -52.22 0.08
N ILE A 238 -53.06 -52.24 1.11
CA ILE A 238 -53.23 -53.38 2.00
C ILE A 238 -54.69 -53.86 1.88
N ASP A 239 -54.86 -55.00 1.22
CA ASP A 239 -56.13 -55.70 1.14
C ASP A 239 -56.38 -56.44 2.46
N ARG A 240 -57.60 -56.37 2.98
CA ARG A 240 -58.01 -56.98 4.25
C ARG A 240 -59.18 -57.95 4.06
N ASP A 241 -59.31 -58.93 4.95
CA ASP A 241 -60.48 -59.81 4.98
C ASP A 241 -61.68 -59.18 5.70
N LYS A 242 -62.80 -59.92 5.71
CA LYS A 242 -64.05 -59.54 6.38
C LYS A 242 -63.95 -59.35 7.90
N TYR A 243 -62.83 -59.74 8.52
CA TYR A 243 -62.56 -59.55 9.95
C TYR A 243 -61.54 -58.43 10.22
N GLY A 244 -61.09 -57.74 9.16
CA GLY A 244 -60.13 -56.63 9.24
C GLY A 244 -58.66 -57.05 9.23
N ALA A 245 -58.36 -58.34 9.10
CA ALA A 245 -56.97 -58.83 9.07
C ALA A 245 -56.36 -58.62 7.66
N PRO A 246 -55.08 -58.19 7.56
CA PRO A 246 -54.42 -58.01 6.26
C PRO A 246 -54.23 -59.37 5.57
N VAL A 247 -54.60 -59.44 4.29
CA VAL A 247 -54.48 -60.66 3.47
C VAL A 247 -53.47 -60.51 2.35
N ARG A 248 -53.31 -59.30 1.81
CA ARG A 248 -52.40 -59.06 0.67
C ARG A 248 -51.88 -57.63 0.71
N VAL A 249 -50.60 -57.45 0.40
CA VAL A 249 -49.97 -56.13 0.26
C VAL A 249 -49.50 -55.99 -1.17
N LYS A 250 -50.05 -55.02 -1.89
CA LYS A 250 -49.66 -54.72 -3.27
C LYS A 250 -49.15 -53.30 -3.34
N GLY A 251 -48.16 -53.05 -4.17
CA GLY A 251 -47.73 -51.68 -4.36
C GLY A 251 -46.66 -51.56 -5.39
N PHE A 252 -46.16 -50.34 -5.50
CA PHE A 252 -45.07 -50.04 -6.39
C PHE A 252 -44.03 -49.19 -5.66
N THR A 253 -42.80 -49.30 -6.12
CA THR A 253 -41.66 -48.56 -5.62
C THR A 253 -41.02 -47.84 -6.79
N GLN A 254 -40.84 -46.53 -6.68
CA GLN A 254 -40.24 -45.70 -7.72
C GLN A 254 -38.86 -45.22 -7.30
N ASP A 255 -37.89 -45.26 -8.21
CA ASP A 255 -36.59 -44.60 -8.01
C ASP A 255 -36.74 -43.08 -8.20
N ILE A 256 -36.53 -42.32 -7.12
CA ILE A 256 -36.61 -40.85 -7.08
C ILE A 256 -35.24 -40.20 -6.84
N THR A 257 -34.14 -40.93 -7.06
CA THR A 257 -32.77 -40.47 -6.77
C THR A 257 -32.41 -39.20 -7.53
N GLU A 258 -32.67 -39.15 -8.83
CA GLU A 258 -32.35 -37.98 -9.68
C GLU A 258 -33.07 -36.71 -9.19
N ARG A 259 -34.34 -36.85 -8.80
CA ARG A 259 -35.13 -35.75 -8.25
C ARG A 259 -34.53 -35.22 -6.96
N LYS A 260 -34.20 -36.11 -6.00
CA LYS A 260 -33.62 -35.71 -4.71
C LYS A 260 -32.26 -35.03 -4.86
N LEU A 261 -31.39 -35.56 -5.72
CA LEU A 261 -30.08 -34.94 -6.00
C LEU A 261 -30.21 -33.58 -6.66
N THR A 262 -31.22 -33.39 -7.53
CA THR A 262 -31.47 -32.09 -8.17
C THR A 262 -31.99 -31.06 -7.17
N GLU A 263 -32.92 -31.45 -6.30
CA GLU A 263 -33.42 -30.60 -5.20
C GLU A 263 -32.27 -30.14 -4.28
N GLU A 264 -31.35 -31.06 -3.93
CA GLU A 264 -30.19 -30.76 -3.10
C GLU A 264 -29.18 -29.84 -3.79
N LYS A 265 -28.85 -30.10 -5.06
CA LYS A 265 -27.98 -29.21 -5.86
C LYS A 265 -28.52 -27.78 -5.97
N ILE A 266 -29.83 -27.63 -6.16
CA ILE A 266 -30.48 -26.30 -6.21
C ILE A 266 -30.34 -25.60 -4.86
N LYS A 267 -30.57 -26.32 -3.76
CA LYS A 267 -30.43 -25.78 -2.41
C LYS A 267 -28.99 -25.36 -2.13
N GLU A 268 -28.01 -26.21 -2.42
CA GLU A 268 -26.58 -25.94 -2.23
C GLU A 268 -26.11 -24.76 -3.07
N ALA A 269 -26.55 -24.66 -4.33
CA ALA A 269 -26.24 -23.52 -5.20
C ALA A 269 -26.82 -22.21 -4.64
N SER A 270 -28.07 -22.23 -4.14
CA SER A 270 -28.71 -21.07 -3.50
C SER A 270 -27.98 -20.62 -2.24
N GLU A 271 -27.63 -21.56 -1.35
CA GLU A 271 -26.86 -21.29 -0.13
C GLU A 271 -25.46 -20.74 -0.45
N THR A 272 -24.80 -21.30 -1.47
CA THR A 272 -23.48 -20.84 -1.93
C THR A 272 -23.53 -19.41 -2.46
N GLN A 273 -24.53 -19.08 -3.31
CA GLN A 273 -24.70 -17.72 -3.81
C GLN A 273 -24.95 -16.72 -2.68
N ALA A 274 -25.80 -17.06 -1.71
CA ALA A 274 -26.04 -16.23 -0.53
C ALA A 274 -24.78 -16.03 0.32
N ALA A 275 -23.98 -17.09 0.50
CA ALA A 275 -22.72 -17.02 1.24
C ALA A 275 -21.70 -16.10 0.54
N ILE A 276 -21.56 -16.19 -0.79
CA ILE A 276 -20.67 -15.31 -1.57
C ILE A 276 -21.09 -13.85 -1.38
N LEU A 277 -22.36 -13.51 -1.59
CA LEU A 277 -22.86 -12.13 -1.45
C LEU A 277 -22.64 -11.57 -0.04
N ASN A 278 -22.79 -12.39 0.99
CA ASN A 278 -22.63 -11.99 2.39
C ASN A 278 -21.17 -11.88 2.84
N ALA A 279 -20.23 -12.57 2.17
CA ALA A 279 -18.80 -12.46 2.45
C ALA A 279 -18.16 -11.22 1.80
N LEU A 280 -18.82 -10.60 0.81
CA LEU A 280 -18.30 -9.41 0.12
C LEU A 280 -18.35 -8.17 1.05
N PRO A 281 -17.23 -7.43 1.22
CA PRO A 281 -17.18 -6.22 2.04
C PRO A 281 -18.11 -5.06 1.61
N PRO A 282 -18.39 -4.82 0.31
CA PRO A 282 -19.33 -3.78 -0.10
C PRO A 282 -20.74 -3.97 0.47
N ASN A 283 -21.44 -2.86 0.72
CA ASN A 283 -22.87 -2.91 1.03
C ASN A 283 -23.64 -3.08 -0.29
N ILE A 284 -24.29 -4.23 -0.47
CA ILE A 284 -24.96 -4.62 -1.71
C ILE A 284 -26.47 -4.52 -1.54
N VAL A 285 -27.12 -3.83 -2.47
CA VAL A 285 -28.57 -3.74 -2.59
C VAL A 285 -28.99 -4.11 -4.00
N LEU A 286 -29.93 -5.03 -4.12
CA LEU A 286 -30.60 -5.31 -5.37
C LEU A 286 -31.94 -4.59 -5.38
N ILE A 287 -32.24 -3.90 -6.48
CA ILE A 287 -33.51 -3.23 -6.71
C ILE A 287 -34.16 -3.74 -7.99
N ASN A 288 -35.50 -3.73 -8.04
CA ASN A 288 -36.24 -4.01 -9.26
C ASN A 288 -36.39 -2.77 -10.16
N GLU A 289 -37.06 -2.93 -11.30
CA GLU A 289 -37.36 -1.86 -12.27
C GLU A 289 -38.12 -0.65 -11.70
N LYS A 290 -38.79 -0.81 -10.56
CA LYS A 290 -39.51 0.25 -9.85
C LYS A 290 -38.68 0.89 -8.73
N GLY A 291 -37.40 0.54 -8.60
CA GLY A 291 -36.50 1.06 -7.57
C GLY A 291 -36.75 0.48 -6.17
N LYS A 292 -37.50 -0.62 -6.06
CA LYS A 292 -37.81 -1.28 -4.78
C LYS A 292 -36.77 -2.34 -4.46
N ILE A 293 -36.28 -2.34 -3.22
CA ILE A 293 -35.27 -3.29 -2.74
C ILE A 293 -35.86 -4.70 -2.72
N ILE A 294 -35.21 -5.62 -3.42
CA ILE A 294 -35.55 -7.03 -3.49
C ILE A 294 -34.66 -7.90 -2.61
N ALA A 295 -33.38 -7.54 -2.47
CA ALA A 295 -32.43 -8.29 -1.65
C ALA A 295 -31.27 -7.40 -1.21
N VAL A 296 -30.63 -7.77 -0.10
CA VAL A 296 -29.48 -7.07 0.49
C VAL A 296 -28.51 -8.08 1.10
N ASN A 297 -27.22 -7.77 1.12
CA ASN A 297 -26.23 -8.61 1.80
C ASN A 297 -26.07 -8.26 3.30
N GLU A 298 -25.35 -9.10 4.05
CA GLU A 298 -25.06 -8.88 5.47
C GLU A 298 -24.37 -7.53 5.75
N SER A 299 -23.47 -7.07 4.86
CA SER A 299 -22.81 -5.77 5.05
C SER A 299 -23.83 -4.62 5.04
N TRP A 300 -24.76 -4.61 4.08
CA TRP A 300 -25.85 -3.62 4.06
C TRP A 300 -26.71 -3.69 5.32
N LYS A 301 -27.04 -4.88 5.83
CA LYS A 301 -27.83 -5.03 7.07
C LYS A 301 -27.13 -4.36 8.26
N LYS A 302 -25.82 -4.59 8.41
CA LYS A 302 -25.00 -3.96 9.45
C LYS A 302 -24.98 -2.43 9.30
N MET A 303 -24.78 -1.93 8.08
CA MET A 303 -24.80 -0.49 7.80
C MET A 303 -26.17 0.13 8.10
N ALA A 304 -27.26 -0.52 7.69
CA ALA A 304 -28.62 -0.05 7.91
C ALA A 304 -28.98 0.01 9.41
N LEU A 305 -28.50 -0.95 10.20
CA LEU A 305 -28.62 -0.95 11.66
C LEU A 305 -27.79 0.18 12.30
N PHE A 306 -26.53 0.34 11.87
CA PHE A 306 -25.64 1.38 12.40
C PHE A 306 -26.17 2.79 12.15
N ASN A 307 -26.72 3.04 10.96
CA ASN A 307 -27.33 4.32 10.59
C ASN A 307 -28.75 4.51 11.17
N ASN A 308 -29.23 3.59 12.01
CA ASN A 308 -30.52 3.61 12.67
C ASN A 308 -31.69 3.97 11.74
N LEU A 309 -31.71 3.38 10.53
CA LEU A 309 -32.71 3.70 9.50
C LEU A 309 -34.15 3.32 9.90
N GLY A 310 -34.35 2.62 11.03
CA GLY A 310 -35.67 2.37 11.64
C GLY A 310 -36.63 1.55 10.77
N ILE A 311 -36.12 0.79 9.81
CA ILE A 311 -36.90 0.13 8.76
C ILE A 311 -37.02 -1.38 8.97
N PRO A 312 -38.23 -1.96 8.88
CA PRO A 312 -38.42 -3.41 8.91
C PRO A 312 -37.63 -4.09 7.78
N ASN A 313 -37.11 -5.29 8.07
CA ASN A 313 -36.45 -6.14 7.09
C ASN A 313 -35.30 -5.47 6.31
N TYR A 314 -34.58 -4.53 6.95
CA TYR A 314 -33.41 -3.84 6.40
C TYR A 314 -33.67 -3.08 5.08
N GLY A 315 -34.93 -2.71 4.83
CA GLY A 315 -35.36 -1.98 3.64
C GLY A 315 -35.87 -2.87 2.50
N VAL A 316 -35.77 -4.20 2.61
CA VAL A 316 -36.38 -5.11 1.62
C VAL A 316 -37.88 -4.87 1.57
N GLY A 317 -38.42 -4.62 0.38
CA GLY A 317 -39.81 -4.25 0.22
C GLY A 317 -40.06 -2.74 0.07
N TYR A 318 -39.08 -1.89 0.36
CA TYR A 318 -39.20 -0.44 0.31
C TYR A 318 -38.48 0.15 -0.90
N SER A 319 -38.86 1.38 -1.29
CA SER A 319 -38.14 2.12 -2.32
C SER A 319 -36.76 2.50 -1.81
N TYR A 320 -35.71 2.14 -2.55
CA TYR A 320 -34.34 2.56 -2.24
C TYR A 320 -34.25 4.09 -2.23
N MET A 321 -34.93 4.78 -3.15
CA MET A 321 -34.91 6.23 -3.26
C MET A 321 -35.50 6.92 -2.02
N ALA A 322 -36.63 6.41 -1.53
CA ALA A 322 -37.26 6.94 -0.33
C ALA A 322 -36.41 6.69 0.94
N LEU A 323 -35.58 5.65 0.93
CA LEU A 323 -34.64 5.36 2.01
C LEU A 323 -33.40 6.25 1.93
N SER A 324 -32.86 6.50 0.73
CA SER A 324 -31.70 7.38 0.54
C SER A 324 -32.02 8.83 0.88
N GLU A 325 -33.24 9.31 0.62
CA GLU A 325 -33.69 10.66 1.02
C GLU A 325 -33.77 10.84 2.55
N LYS A 326 -34.09 9.78 3.29
CA LYS A 326 -34.19 9.81 4.75
C LYS A 326 -32.88 9.48 5.47
N ALA A 327 -31.88 8.97 4.73
CA ALA A 327 -30.60 8.63 5.31
C ALA A 327 -29.84 9.90 5.71
N ILE A 328 -29.38 9.97 6.97
CA ILE A 328 -28.77 11.16 7.59
C ILE A 328 -27.32 11.41 7.09
N GLY A 329 -26.97 10.92 5.90
CA GLY A 329 -25.58 10.70 5.51
C GLY A 329 -25.10 11.41 4.25
N VAL A 330 -25.96 12.04 3.44
CA VAL A 330 -25.57 12.59 2.13
C VAL A 330 -26.31 13.92 1.90
N ASP A 331 -25.63 14.91 1.32
CA ASP A 331 -26.26 16.19 0.98
C ASP A 331 -27.28 16.05 -0.16
N ASN A 332 -28.25 16.96 -0.24
CA ASN A 332 -29.33 16.90 -1.23
C ASN A 332 -28.82 16.90 -2.69
N ILE A 333 -27.71 17.56 -2.99
CA ILE A 333 -27.17 17.64 -4.36
C ILE A 333 -26.61 16.27 -4.76
N THR A 334 -25.89 15.62 -3.86
CA THR A 334 -25.36 14.28 -4.08
C THR A 334 -26.46 13.22 -4.17
N SER A 335 -27.50 13.31 -3.34
CA SER A 335 -28.67 12.41 -3.41
C SER A 335 -29.37 12.47 -4.78
N ILE A 336 -29.60 13.67 -5.31
CA ILE A 336 -30.19 13.87 -6.65
C ILE A 336 -29.32 13.27 -7.77
N LYS A 337 -27.98 13.37 -7.66
CA LYS A 337 -27.08 12.76 -8.64
C LYS A 337 -27.13 11.23 -8.59
N ILE A 338 -27.17 10.64 -7.40
CA ILE A 338 -27.33 9.20 -7.21
C ILE A 338 -28.65 8.73 -7.83
N GLU A 339 -29.75 9.42 -7.55
CA GLU A 339 -31.06 9.11 -8.12
C GLU A 339 -31.03 9.11 -9.65
N LYS A 340 -30.46 10.15 -10.23
CA LYS A 340 -30.35 10.28 -11.69
C LYS A 340 -29.51 9.14 -12.26
N GLY A 341 -28.38 8.82 -11.64
CA GLY A 341 -27.51 7.72 -12.05
C GLY A 341 -28.23 6.36 -12.04
N ILE A 342 -28.94 6.05 -10.96
CA ILE A 342 -29.73 4.81 -10.83
C ILE A 342 -30.79 4.73 -11.94
N ASN A 343 -31.54 5.82 -12.15
CA ASN A 343 -32.60 5.86 -13.16
C ASN A 343 -32.05 5.68 -14.59
N GLU A 344 -30.91 6.27 -14.93
CA GLU A 344 -30.28 6.09 -16.24
C GLU A 344 -29.79 4.64 -16.48
N VAL A 345 -29.35 3.95 -15.42
CA VAL A 345 -28.96 2.53 -15.49
C VAL A 345 -30.19 1.63 -15.65
N ILE A 346 -31.24 1.83 -14.88
CA ILE A 346 -32.50 1.05 -14.97
C ILE A 346 -33.15 1.21 -16.35
N LYS A 347 -33.13 2.42 -16.92
CA LYS A 347 -33.66 2.70 -18.27
C LYS A 347 -32.79 2.11 -19.39
N GLY A 348 -31.59 1.65 -19.08
CA GLY A 348 -30.64 1.12 -20.06
C GLY A 348 -29.91 2.18 -20.88
N ASN A 349 -29.99 3.46 -20.48
CA ASN A 349 -29.31 4.56 -21.16
C ASN A 349 -27.80 4.58 -20.84
N THR A 350 -27.41 4.01 -19.70
CA THR A 350 -26.01 3.90 -19.25
C THR A 350 -25.71 2.47 -18.80
N LYS A 351 -24.51 1.98 -19.11
CA LYS A 351 -24.08 0.60 -18.76
C LYS A 351 -23.71 0.47 -17.29
N GLU A 352 -23.26 1.55 -16.67
CA GLU A 352 -22.83 1.62 -15.28
C GLU A 352 -22.84 3.09 -14.85
N PHE A 353 -23.11 3.33 -13.56
CA PHE A 353 -22.94 4.63 -12.93
C PHE A 353 -22.00 4.49 -11.73
N VAL A 354 -20.94 5.31 -11.69
CA VAL A 354 -19.94 5.32 -10.62
C VAL A 354 -19.77 6.73 -10.10
N MET A 355 -19.72 6.89 -8.78
CA MET A 355 -19.47 8.17 -8.14
C MET A 355 -18.85 7.99 -6.76
N GLU A 356 -17.92 8.88 -6.40
CA GLU A 356 -17.38 8.99 -5.03
C GLU A 356 -18.14 10.09 -4.29
N TYR A 357 -18.50 9.84 -3.03
CA TYR A 357 -19.17 10.80 -2.16
C TYR A 357 -18.73 10.66 -0.71
N ALA A 358 -18.78 11.77 0.03
CA ALA A 358 -18.49 11.80 1.46
C ALA A 358 -19.79 11.64 2.27
N SER A 359 -19.67 11.04 3.45
CA SER A 359 -20.75 11.06 4.44
C SER A 359 -20.92 12.47 5.03
N LEU A 360 -22.13 12.78 5.54
CA LEU A 360 -22.43 14.05 6.21
C LEU A 360 -21.46 14.24 7.40
N GLY A 361 -20.58 15.23 7.31
CA GLY A 361 -19.50 15.47 8.30
C GLY A 361 -18.10 15.01 7.87
N GLU A 362 -17.93 14.54 6.63
CA GLU A 362 -16.64 14.15 6.00
C GLU A 362 -15.83 13.07 6.74
N SER A 363 -16.49 12.29 7.60
CA SER A 363 -15.82 11.23 8.37
C SER A 363 -15.55 9.98 7.54
N ASP A 364 -16.40 9.68 6.57
CA ASP A 364 -16.28 8.51 5.70
C ASP A 364 -16.44 8.86 4.22
N TRP A 365 -15.74 8.11 3.36
CA TRP A 365 -15.87 8.20 1.91
C TRP A 365 -16.38 6.89 1.34
N PHE A 366 -17.35 7.00 0.42
CA PHE A 366 -17.93 5.86 -0.27
C PHE A 366 -17.85 6.05 -1.78
N MET A 367 -17.65 4.93 -2.48
CA MET A 367 -17.86 4.83 -3.91
C MET A 367 -19.16 4.07 -4.15
N ILE A 368 -20.14 4.72 -4.78
CA ILE A 368 -21.34 4.07 -5.25
C ILE A 368 -21.11 3.55 -6.67
N VAL A 369 -21.44 2.28 -6.89
CA VAL A 369 -21.45 1.64 -8.21
C VAL A 369 -22.85 1.09 -8.45
N VAL A 370 -23.45 1.47 -9.58
CA VAL A 370 -24.76 0.98 -9.99
C VAL A 370 -24.63 0.29 -11.34
N ALA A 371 -24.94 -1.00 -11.36
CA ALA A 371 -24.89 -1.85 -12.55
C ALA A 371 -26.27 -2.45 -12.84
N PRO A 372 -26.64 -2.63 -14.12
CA PRO A 372 -27.93 -3.23 -14.47
C PRO A 372 -27.97 -4.70 -14.07
N LEU A 373 -29.06 -5.11 -13.42
CA LEU A 373 -29.35 -6.52 -13.19
C LEU A 373 -30.02 -7.03 -14.47
N ALA A 374 -29.22 -7.57 -15.40
CA ALA A 374 -29.70 -8.14 -16.65
C ALA A 374 -29.76 -9.67 -16.54
N ASP A 375 -30.87 -10.18 -16.01
CA ASP A 375 -31.27 -11.58 -16.22
C ASP A 375 -32.49 -11.59 -17.15
N ASN A 376 -32.69 -12.67 -17.92
CA ASN A 376 -33.78 -12.81 -18.89
C ASN A 376 -35.20 -12.67 -18.27
N THR A 377 -35.30 -12.63 -16.95
CA THR A 377 -36.54 -12.65 -16.17
C THR A 377 -36.74 -11.42 -15.26
N HIS A 378 -35.68 -10.68 -14.91
CA HIS A 378 -35.74 -9.58 -13.93
C HIS A 378 -35.03 -8.34 -14.46
N LYS A 379 -35.76 -7.22 -14.54
CA LYS A 379 -35.20 -5.89 -14.82
C LYS A 379 -34.98 -5.15 -13.50
N GLY A 380 -33.80 -4.56 -13.33
CA GLY A 380 -33.42 -3.88 -12.10
C GLY A 380 -31.97 -3.40 -12.12
N ALA A 381 -31.44 -3.12 -10.93
CA ALA A 381 -30.06 -2.70 -10.74
C ALA A 381 -29.46 -3.29 -9.46
N VAL A 382 -28.16 -3.52 -9.49
CA VAL A 382 -27.32 -3.81 -8.32
C VAL A 382 -26.63 -2.52 -7.93
N ILE A 383 -26.79 -2.12 -6.67
CA ILE A 383 -26.16 -0.95 -6.07
C ILE A 383 -25.14 -1.45 -5.06
N LEU A 384 -23.91 -0.98 -5.20
CA LEU A 384 -22.79 -1.25 -4.30
C LEU A 384 -22.36 0.05 -3.64
N HIS A 385 -22.25 0.07 -2.32
CA HIS A 385 -21.53 1.11 -1.60
C HIS A 385 -20.23 0.53 -1.06
N ILE A 386 -19.10 0.99 -1.61
CA ILE A 386 -17.76 0.55 -1.24
C ILE A 386 -17.15 1.62 -0.36
N ASN A 387 -16.74 1.29 0.86
CA ASN A 387 -16.00 2.21 1.71
C ASN A 387 -14.59 2.41 1.10
N ILE A 388 -14.24 3.66 0.81
CA ILE A 388 -12.95 4.09 0.25
C ILE A 388 -12.24 5.10 1.17
N THR A 389 -12.64 5.18 2.45
CA THR A 389 -12.08 6.12 3.44
C THR A 389 -10.56 5.98 3.54
N ASP A 390 -10.05 4.75 3.72
CA ASP A 390 -8.60 4.50 3.84
C ASP A 390 -7.81 4.96 2.60
N ARG A 391 -8.37 4.73 1.41
CA ARG A 391 -7.77 5.21 0.16
C ARG A 391 -7.73 6.73 0.11
N LYS A 392 -8.80 7.41 0.48
CA LYS A 392 -8.86 8.88 0.52
C LYS A 392 -7.91 9.48 1.55
N LEU A 393 -7.81 8.86 2.73
CA LEU A 393 -6.84 9.26 3.75
C LEU A 393 -5.40 9.07 3.27
N ALA A 394 -5.10 7.98 2.55
CA ALA A 394 -3.79 7.76 1.96
C ALA A 394 -3.46 8.78 0.86
N GLU A 395 -4.40 9.07 -0.06
CA GLU A 395 -4.27 10.11 -1.08
C GLU A 395 -4.03 11.50 -0.45
N ALA A 396 -4.81 11.87 0.56
CA ALA A 396 -4.66 13.12 1.28
C ALA A 396 -3.34 13.21 2.06
N SER A 397 -2.93 12.10 2.70
CA SER A 397 -1.65 12.01 3.41
C SER A 397 -0.46 12.15 2.45
N LEU A 398 -0.55 11.53 1.26
CA LEU A 398 0.46 11.66 0.22
C LEU A 398 0.55 13.10 -0.30
N LEU A 399 -0.57 13.73 -0.64
CA LEU A 399 -0.61 15.14 -1.06
C LEU A 399 -0.05 16.07 0.02
N LYS A 400 -0.39 15.83 1.29
CA LYS A 400 0.15 16.59 2.42
C LYS A 400 1.65 16.36 2.58
N SER A 401 2.12 15.13 2.44
CA SER A 401 3.55 14.78 2.49
C SER A 401 4.32 15.45 1.35
N GLU A 402 3.80 15.41 0.13
CA GLU A 402 4.36 16.06 -1.05
C GLU A 402 4.43 17.58 -0.86
N ALA A 403 3.34 18.20 -0.39
CA ALA A 403 3.30 19.63 -0.10
C ALA A 403 4.30 20.03 1.00
N ASN A 404 4.42 19.23 2.05
CA ASN A 404 5.40 19.45 3.13
C ASN A 404 6.84 19.34 2.60
N LEU A 405 7.15 18.28 1.84
CA LEU A 405 8.48 18.08 1.26
C LEU A 405 8.84 19.19 0.28
N ARG A 406 7.90 19.61 -0.57
CA ARG A 406 8.10 20.75 -1.47
C ARG A 406 8.34 22.04 -0.71
N THR A 407 7.60 22.28 0.38
CA THR A 407 7.79 23.45 1.23
C THR A 407 9.16 23.46 1.89
N VAL A 408 9.61 22.31 2.43
CA VAL A 408 10.96 22.16 3.00
C VAL A 408 12.02 22.39 1.92
N PHE A 409 11.85 21.78 0.75
CA PHE A 409 12.77 21.90 -0.37
C PHE A 409 12.91 23.36 -0.85
N GLU A 410 11.82 24.12 -0.90
CA GLU A 410 11.84 25.52 -1.34
C GLU A 410 12.31 26.53 -0.29
N ASN A 411 12.03 26.29 1.00
CA ASN A 411 12.30 27.26 2.07
C ASN A 411 13.57 26.97 2.88
N ILE A 412 14.28 25.87 2.59
CA ILE A 412 15.56 25.60 3.24
C ILE A 412 16.62 26.61 2.77
N ASP A 413 17.40 27.15 3.70
CA ASP A 413 18.54 28.02 3.42
C ASP A 413 19.76 27.23 2.91
N LEU A 414 19.52 26.49 1.83
CA LEU A 414 20.46 25.64 1.12
C LEU A 414 20.04 25.61 -0.35
N ALA A 415 20.96 25.90 -1.26
CA ALA A 415 20.72 25.68 -2.69
C ALA A 415 20.82 24.18 -2.97
N ILE A 416 19.74 23.58 -3.50
CA ILE A 416 19.68 22.15 -3.82
C ILE A 416 19.34 21.97 -5.30
N VAL A 417 20.15 21.16 -5.99
CA VAL A 417 19.89 20.68 -7.35
C VAL A 417 19.86 19.16 -7.34
N LEU A 418 18.77 18.58 -7.83
CA LEU A 418 18.57 17.15 -8.02
C LEU A 418 18.79 16.83 -9.50
N ALA A 419 19.62 15.83 -9.79
CA ALA A 419 19.84 15.30 -11.13
C ALA A 419 19.43 13.82 -11.21
N ASP A 420 18.90 13.41 -12.36
CA ASP A 420 18.54 12.02 -12.64
C ASP A 420 19.77 11.12 -12.89
N ALA A 421 19.54 9.83 -13.13
CA ALA A 421 20.61 8.86 -13.43
C ALA A 421 21.43 9.22 -14.69
N ASN A 422 20.87 10.02 -15.61
CA ASN A 422 21.53 10.52 -16.82
C ASN A 422 22.25 11.87 -16.58
N LEU A 423 22.28 12.33 -15.33
CA LEU A 423 22.88 13.61 -14.91
C LEU A 423 22.18 14.83 -15.51
N ASN A 424 20.91 14.70 -15.88
CA ASN A 424 20.06 15.82 -16.24
C ASN A 424 19.37 16.36 -15.00
N VAL A 425 19.21 17.69 -14.93
CA VAL A 425 18.53 18.34 -13.81
C VAL A 425 17.08 17.85 -13.74
N ALA A 426 16.73 17.15 -12.67
CA ALA A 426 15.38 16.67 -12.39
C ALA A 426 14.53 17.74 -11.67
N SER A 427 15.12 18.43 -10.69
CA SER A 427 14.47 19.49 -9.92
C SER A 427 15.52 20.37 -9.23
N PHE A 428 15.15 21.59 -8.84
CA PHE A 428 16.00 22.51 -8.07
C PHE A 428 15.12 23.50 -7.31
N ASN A 429 15.59 23.98 -6.17
CA ASN A 429 14.86 24.98 -5.39
C ASN A 429 15.19 26.42 -5.81
N SER A 430 14.40 27.37 -5.33
CA SER A 430 14.60 28.81 -5.58
C SER A 430 16.02 29.30 -5.27
N ASN A 431 16.60 28.85 -4.15
CA ASN A 431 17.97 29.19 -3.74
C ASN A 431 19.03 28.69 -4.73
N ALA A 432 18.89 27.48 -5.29
CA ALA A 432 19.80 26.99 -6.32
C ALA A 432 19.71 27.77 -7.62
N SER A 433 18.50 28.17 -8.02
CA SER A 433 18.29 29.03 -9.18
C SER A 433 18.96 30.39 -9.00
N ALA A 434 18.77 31.02 -7.84
CA ALA A 434 19.39 32.30 -7.49
C ALA A 434 20.92 32.20 -7.42
N ALA A 435 21.46 31.16 -6.79
CA ALA A 435 22.90 30.93 -6.68
C ALA A 435 23.55 30.72 -8.07
N MET A 436 22.95 29.90 -8.93
CA MET A 436 23.47 29.67 -10.29
C MET A 436 23.44 30.93 -11.15
N LEU A 437 22.40 31.76 -11.01
CA LEU A 437 22.33 33.03 -11.70
C LEU A 437 23.38 34.02 -11.16
N LYS A 438 23.50 34.16 -9.84
CA LYS A 438 24.46 35.06 -9.19
C LYS A 438 25.92 34.71 -9.51
N HIS A 439 26.30 33.44 -9.44
CA HIS A 439 27.71 33.04 -9.54
C HIS A 439 28.16 32.71 -10.97
N PHE A 440 27.26 32.34 -11.87
CA PHE A 440 27.61 31.87 -13.20
C PHE A 440 26.82 32.52 -14.33
N ASP A 441 25.92 33.45 -14.03
CA ASP A 441 25.01 34.10 -14.99
C ASP A 441 24.24 33.07 -15.87
N LYS A 442 23.81 31.96 -15.24
CA LYS A 442 23.07 30.90 -15.92
C LYS A 442 21.82 30.50 -15.17
N LYS A 443 20.72 30.39 -15.91
CA LYS A 443 19.44 29.87 -15.41
C LYS A 443 19.43 28.34 -15.50
N LEU A 444 19.18 27.69 -14.37
CA LEU A 444 18.94 26.24 -14.31
C LEU A 444 17.69 25.86 -15.11
N ARG A 445 17.75 24.72 -15.82
CA ARG A 445 16.61 24.19 -16.59
C ARG A 445 16.44 22.70 -16.34
N VAL A 446 15.23 22.30 -15.98
CA VAL A 446 14.84 20.89 -15.86
C VAL A 446 15.04 20.19 -17.21
N GLY A 447 15.55 18.95 -17.17
CA GLY A 447 15.82 18.10 -18.34
C GLY A 447 17.16 18.37 -19.04
N SER A 448 17.93 19.38 -18.62
CA SER A 448 19.23 19.68 -19.24
C SER A 448 20.41 19.15 -18.41
N PRO A 449 21.56 18.80 -19.04
CA PRO A 449 22.69 18.24 -18.32
C PRO A 449 23.23 19.19 -17.25
N ILE A 450 23.39 18.71 -16.01
CA ILE A 450 23.80 19.54 -14.86
C ILE A 450 25.12 20.28 -15.13
N ILE A 451 26.09 19.58 -15.75
CA ILE A 451 27.42 20.10 -16.09
C ILE A 451 27.39 21.30 -17.06
N SER A 452 26.35 21.43 -17.87
CA SER A 452 26.26 22.51 -18.88
C SER A 452 26.07 23.90 -18.25
N HIS A 453 25.53 23.95 -17.03
CA HIS A 453 25.27 25.18 -16.27
C HIS A 453 26.51 25.75 -15.60
N PHE A 454 27.62 25.02 -15.59
CA PHE A 454 28.88 25.50 -15.05
C PHE A 454 29.79 26.11 -16.14
N PRO A 455 30.66 27.08 -15.77
CA PRO A 455 31.70 27.64 -16.62
C PRO A 455 32.66 26.57 -17.18
N LYS A 456 33.18 26.78 -18.39
CA LYS A 456 33.97 25.77 -19.13
C LYS A 456 35.22 25.30 -18.37
N ASP A 457 35.89 26.22 -17.69
CA ASP A 457 37.05 26.00 -16.83
C ASP A 457 36.76 25.08 -15.64
N ARG A 458 35.53 25.09 -15.10
CA ARG A 458 35.13 24.24 -13.95
C ARG A 458 34.56 22.88 -14.34
N ARG A 459 34.16 22.69 -15.60
CA ARG A 459 33.50 21.45 -16.06
C ARG A 459 34.35 20.20 -15.86
N ALA A 460 35.67 20.28 -16.02
CA ALA A 460 36.56 19.13 -15.84
C ALA A 460 36.56 18.62 -14.39
N SER A 461 36.69 19.53 -13.42
CA SER A 461 36.63 19.21 -11.99
C SER A 461 35.25 18.69 -11.59
N ILE A 462 34.18 19.30 -12.08
CA ILE A 462 32.81 18.86 -11.77
C ILE A 462 32.52 17.47 -12.33
N LYS A 463 33.02 17.18 -13.54
CA LYS A 463 32.91 15.83 -14.12
C LYS A 463 33.58 14.80 -13.21
N GLN A 464 34.78 15.09 -12.72
CA GLN A 464 35.47 14.20 -11.78
C GLN A 464 34.66 13.96 -10.50
N HIS A 465 34.01 15.00 -9.95
CA HIS A 465 33.14 14.84 -8.78
C HIS A 465 31.92 13.96 -9.10
N LEU A 466 31.27 14.18 -10.25
CA LEU A 466 30.13 13.37 -10.69
C LEU A 466 30.51 11.91 -10.91
N ASP A 467 31.67 11.63 -11.50
CA ASP A 467 32.18 10.27 -11.72
C ASP A 467 32.46 9.57 -10.36
N LEU A 468 33.07 10.26 -9.40
CA LEU A 468 33.31 9.73 -8.04
C LEU A 468 32.01 9.39 -7.30
N VAL A 469 31.00 10.23 -7.42
CA VAL A 469 29.70 10.02 -6.75
C VAL A 469 28.92 8.90 -7.43
N LYS A 470 28.94 8.86 -8.77
CA LYS A 470 28.15 7.90 -9.55
C LYS A 470 28.75 6.50 -9.55
N GLU A 471 30.07 6.38 -9.75
CA GLU A 471 30.74 5.09 -9.88
C GLU A 471 31.23 4.53 -8.55
N LYS A 472 31.71 5.39 -7.64
CA LYS A 472 32.31 4.96 -6.37
C LYS A 472 31.40 5.13 -5.15
N HIS A 473 30.19 5.65 -5.33
CA HIS A 473 29.21 5.90 -4.26
C HIS A 473 29.78 6.76 -3.11
N GLN A 474 30.73 7.64 -3.42
CA GLN A 474 31.39 8.49 -2.44
C GLN A 474 30.69 9.85 -2.35
N VAL A 475 30.59 10.39 -1.13
CA VAL A 475 30.20 11.78 -0.92
C VAL A 475 31.42 12.66 -1.19
N VAL A 476 31.27 13.64 -2.09
CA VAL A 476 32.32 14.64 -2.35
C VAL A 476 31.90 15.94 -1.69
N ALA A 477 32.67 16.40 -0.70
CA ALA A 477 32.41 17.62 0.05
C ALA A 477 33.68 18.48 0.12
N TYR A 478 33.55 19.79 -0.15
CA TYR A 478 34.67 20.74 -0.08
C TYR A 478 34.18 22.17 0.14
N GLU A 479 35.03 22.98 0.78
CA GLU A 479 34.85 24.42 0.92
C GLU A 479 35.61 25.14 -0.19
N THR A 480 35.02 26.19 -0.75
CA THR A 480 35.64 27.04 -1.77
C THR A 480 35.24 28.49 -1.56
N SER A 481 36.07 29.43 -1.99
CA SER A 481 35.76 30.85 -1.95
C SER A 481 35.62 31.43 -3.36
N THR A 482 34.76 32.43 -3.47
CA THR A 482 34.52 33.19 -4.70
C THR A 482 34.44 34.66 -4.35
N ILE A 483 34.86 35.53 -5.26
CA ILE A 483 34.67 36.97 -5.11
C ILE A 483 33.26 37.29 -5.62
N SER A 484 32.46 37.98 -4.81
CA SER A 484 31.13 38.48 -5.18
C SER A 484 31.23 39.60 -6.22
N GLU A 485 30.11 39.96 -6.85
CA GLU A 485 30.04 41.10 -7.78
C GLU A 485 30.49 42.42 -7.13
N ASN A 486 30.37 42.53 -5.81
CA ASN A 486 30.76 43.72 -5.04
C ASN A 486 32.24 43.71 -4.62
N GLY A 487 33.01 42.69 -5.01
CA GLY A 487 34.43 42.54 -4.64
C GLY A 487 34.68 41.89 -3.29
N GLU A 488 33.64 41.42 -2.60
CA GLU A 488 33.77 40.77 -1.28
C GLU A 488 34.06 39.26 -1.42
N LEU A 489 34.82 38.70 -0.48
CA LEU A 489 35.13 37.27 -0.46
C LEU A 489 33.97 36.48 0.17
N GLU A 490 33.31 35.64 -0.62
CA GLU A 490 32.25 34.74 -0.14
C GLU A 490 32.75 33.29 -0.07
N TRP A 491 32.55 32.65 1.08
CA TRP A 491 32.87 31.25 1.32
C TRP A 491 31.66 30.35 1.12
N HIS A 492 31.88 29.20 0.49
CA HIS A 492 30.83 28.26 0.11
C HIS A 492 31.20 26.82 0.47
N ASP A 493 30.26 26.09 1.08
CA ASP A 493 30.32 24.64 1.29
C ASP A 493 29.55 23.95 0.17
N ILE A 494 30.21 23.03 -0.55
CA ILE A 494 29.65 22.31 -1.70
C ILE A 494 29.69 20.82 -1.40
N LYS A 495 28.54 20.15 -1.59
CA LYS A 495 28.45 18.69 -1.46
C LYS A 495 27.75 18.05 -2.65
N TRP A 496 28.28 16.91 -3.06
CA TRP A 496 27.72 16.03 -4.07
C TRP A 496 27.43 14.67 -3.44
N VAL A 497 26.17 14.22 -3.52
CA VAL A 497 25.70 12.99 -2.88
C VAL A 497 24.94 12.16 -3.91
N GLY A 498 25.26 10.87 -4.01
CA GLY A 498 24.55 9.94 -4.88
C GLY A 498 23.25 9.49 -4.22
N VAL A 499 22.17 9.40 -5.00
CA VAL A 499 20.90 8.83 -4.55
C VAL A 499 20.84 7.39 -5.05
N VAL A 500 20.62 6.43 -4.15
CA VAL A 500 20.43 5.02 -4.51
C VAL A 500 19.02 4.55 -4.18
N ASN A 501 18.48 3.64 -4.98
CA ASN A 501 17.22 2.97 -4.68
C ASN A 501 17.40 1.82 -3.67
N HIS A 502 16.31 1.12 -3.32
CA HIS A 502 16.33 -0.03 -2.41
C HIS A 502 17.19 -1.21 -2.90
N ASN A 503 17.50 -1.27 -4.20
CA ASN A 503 18.38 -2.27 -4.81
C ASN A 503 19.84 -1.80 -4.89
N ASN A 504 20.18 -0.68 -4.24
CA ASN A 504 21.50 -0.05 -4.25
C ASN A 504 21.97 0.41 -5.65
N GLU A 505 21.03 0.66 -6.56
CA GLU A 505 21.31 1.22 -7.88
C GLU A 505 21.24 2.74 -7.81
N ASN A 506 22.20 3.42 -8.44
CA ASN A 506 22.22 4.87 -8.49
C ASN A 506 21.08 5.41 -9.37
N VAL A 507 20.18 6.17 -8.75
CA VAL A 507 19.02 6.80 -9.39
C VAL A 507 19.19 8.30 -9.63
N GLY A 508 20.29 8.90 -9.16
CA GLY A 508 20.57 10.32 -9.35
C GLY A 508 21.66 10.90 -8.47
N VAL A 509 21.84 12.21 -8.55
CA VAL A 509 22.83 12.97 -7.77
C VAL A 509 22.18 14.22 -7.18
N ILE A 510 22.46 14.50 -5.91
CA ILE A 510 22.12 15.74 -5.21
C ILE A 510 23.36 16.61 -5.13
N LEU A 511 23.25 17.85 -5.61
CA LEU A 511 24.22 18.92 -5.38
C LEU A 511 23.64 19.89 -4.36
N THR A 512 24.39 20.14 -3.29
CA THR A 512 24.07 21.19 -2.32
C THR A 512 25.13 22.26 -2.30
N PHE A 513 24.70 23.52 -2.18
CA PHE A 513 25.56 24.69 -2.11
C PHE A 513 25.09 25.59 -0.97
N LYS A 514 25.97 25.90 -0.02
CA LYS A 514 25.67 26.75 1.14
C LYS A 514 26.68 27.87 1.30
N ASN A 515 26.22 29.11 1.47
CA ASN A 515 27.10 30.20 1.87
C ASN A 515 27.45 30.05 3.36
N ILE A 516 28.74 30.08 3.68
CA ILE A 516 29.29 29.92 5.04
C ILE A 516 30.14 31.13 5.46
N THR A 517 30.00 32.26 4.77
CA THR A 517 30.83 33.47 4.97
C THR A 517 30.67 34.02 6.39
N GLU A 518 29.44 34.18 6.88
CA GLU A 518 29.16 34.64 8.25
C GLU A 518 29.80 33.72 9.29
N LYS A 519 29.69 32.40 9.09
CA LYS A 519 30.33 31.41 9.96
C LYS A 519 31.85 31.58 10.00
N LYS A 520 32.50 31.80 8.85
CA LYS A 520 33.96 32.04 8.77
C LYS A 520 34.36 33.36 9.42
N ASN A 521 33.55 34.41 9.29
CA ASN A 521 33.80 35.70 9.94
C ASN A 521 33.73 35.57 11.46
N ILE A 522 32.69 34.91 11.99
CA ILE A 522 32.54 34.65 13.44
C ILE A 522 33.71 33.79 13.95
N GLU A 523 34.12 32.77 13.19
CA GLU A 523 35.24 31.91 13.56
C GLU A 523 36.55 32.70 13.65
N SER A 524 36.83 33.56 12.67
CA SER A 524 38.01 34.44 12.67
C SER A 524 37.97 35.49 13.78
N GLU A 525 36.82 36.11 14.03
CA GLU A 525 36.65 37.08 15.13
C GLU A 525 36.92 36.42 16.49
N ARG A 526 36.39 35.20 16.70
CA ARG A 526 36.63 34.41 17.91
C ARG A 526 38.11 34.08 18.09
N GLU A 527 38.81 33.70 17.02
CA GLU A 527 40.26 33.44 17.06
C GLU A 527 41.04 34.71 17.44
N ASN A 528 40.70 35.86 16.86
CA ASN A 528 41.31 37.15 17.19
C ASN A 528 41.08 37.54 18.66
N MET A 529 39.84 37.40 19.17
CA MET A 529 39.52 37.65 20.58
C MET A 529 40.28 36.71 21.52
N THR A 530 40.42 35.45 21.14
CA THR A 530 41.17 34.46 21.93
C THR A 530 42.65 34.84 22.03
N ALA A 531 43.23 35.31 20.92
CA ALA A 531 44.61 35.81 20.90
C ALA A 531 44.78 37.07 21.77
N ASP A 532 43.87 38.04 21.69
CA ASP A 532 43.89 39.25 22.54
C ASP A 532 43.80 38.90 24.04
N LEU A 533 42.87 38.01 24.41
CA LEU A 533 42.73 37.54 25.78
C LEU A 533 43.99 36.86 26.30
N ALA A 534 44.61 36.00 25.48
CA ALA A 534 45.86 35.33 25.84
C ALA A 534 47.00 36.33 26.11
N GLN A 535 47.09 37.40 25.31
CA GLN A 535 48.07 38.47 25.52
C GLN A 535 47.79 39.25 26.82
N ARG A 536 46.53 39.62 27.10
CA ARG A 536 46.15 40.31 28.35
C ARG A 536 46.45 39.48 29.60
N ILE A 537 46.24 38.15 29.54
CA ILE A 537 46.59 37.25 30.65
C ILE A 537 48.09 37.31 30.92
N LYS A 538 48.92 37.21 29.88
CA LYS A 538 50.38 37.28 30.02
C LYS A 538 50.86 38.61 30.61
N ASP A 539 50.25 39.72 30.19
CA ASP A 539 50.58 41.05 30.72
C ASP A 539 50.18 41.21 32.20
N LEU A 540 49.06 40.61 32.61
CA LEU A 540 48.61 40.58 34.01
C LEU A 540 49.53 39.73 34.89
N GLU A 541 49.97 38.57 34.40
CA GLU A 541 50.93 37.70 35.10
C GLU A 541 52.26 38.42 35.35
N GLN A 542 52.80 39.11 34.34
CA GLN A 542 54.02 39.92 34.48
C GLN A 542 53.86 41.03 35.52
N PHE A 543 52.70 41.69 35.53
CA PHE A 543 52.40 42.73 36.50
C PHE A 543 52.32 42.20 37.94
N ASN A 544 51.60 41.09 38.15
CA ASN A 544 51.50 40.42 39.45
C ASN A 544 52.88 40.01 39.99
N TYR A 545 53.77 39.56 39.10
CA TYR A 545 55.15 39.24 39.46
C TYR A 545 55.90 40.48 39.96
N ILE A 546 55.80 41.61 39.26
CA ILE A 546 56.46 42.88 39.63
C ILE A 546 55.98 43.39 41.00
N ILE A 547 54.66 43.41 41.24
CA ILE A 547 54.10 43.81 42.54
C ILE A 547 54.66 42.93 43.65
N SER A 548 54.55 41.62 43.48
CA SER A 548 54.96 40.66 44.51
C SER A 548 56.43 40.80 44.88
N HIS A 549 57.29 41.03 43.89
CA HIS A 549 58.73 41.23 44.11
C HIS A 549 59.01 42.54 44.86
N ASN A 550 58.37 43.64 44.45
CA ASN A 550 58.67 44.98 45.00
C ASN A 550 58.09 45.21 46.40
N LEU A 551 56.98 44.54 46.76
CA LEU A 551 56.42 44.62 48.11
C LEU A 551 57.14 43.69 49.10
N ARG A 552 57.66 42.55 48.66
CA ARG A 552 58.23 41.53 49.54
C ARG A 552 59.44 42.01 50.33
N ALA A 553 60.36 42.73 49.68
CA ALA A 553 61.59 43.22 50.32
C ALA A 553 61.34 44.21 51.47
N PRO A 554 60.56 45.30 51.30
CA PRO A 554 60.26 46.22 52.40
C PRO A 554 59.44 45.55 53.51
N VAL A 555 58.49 44.68 53.19
CA VAL A 555 57.72 43.93 54.20
C VAL A 555 58.63 43.02 55.02
N ALA A 556 59.55 42.27 54.38
CA ALA A 556 60.51 41.42 55.08
C ALA A 556 61.43 42.24 56.00
N ASN A 557 61.89 43.41 55.56
CA ASN A 557 62.70 44.31 56.37
C ASN A 557 61.93 44.84 57.58
N ILE A 558 60.66 45.24 57.41
CA ILE A 558 59.79 45.68 58.50
C ILE A 558 59.61 44.55 59.52
N GLN A 559 59.33 43.33 59.06
CA GLN A 559 59.18 42.16 59.93
C GLN A 559 60.46 41.86 60.70
N GLY A 560 61.61 41.84 60.02
CA GLY A 560 62.91 41.57 60.66
C GLY A 560 63.31 42.63 61.68
N LEU A 561 63.17 43.92 61.34
CA LEU A 561 63.47 45.02 62.26
C LEU A 561 62.50 45.08 63.44
N ALA A 562 61.22 44.78 63.24
CA ALA A 562 60.24 44.70 64.32
C ALA A 562 60.54 43.54 65.29
N MET A 563 60.96 42.38 64.77
CA MET A 563 61.42 41.25 65.60
C MET A 563 62.65 41.63 66.42
N LEU A 564 63.66 42.23 65.78
CA LEU A 564 64.88 42.68 66.48
C LEU A 564 64.57 43.73 67.56
N LEU A 565 63.63 44.65 67.29
CA LEU A 565 63.23 45.67 68.25
C LEU A 565 62.51 45.06 69.47
N ALA A 566 61.74 43.99 69.30
CA ALA A 566 61.02 43.32 70.37
C ALA A 566 61.96 42.66 71.41
N ASP A 567 63.14 42.22 70.99
CA ASP A 567 64.15 41.60 71.85
C ASP A 567 65.09 42.61 72.54
N MET A 568 64.97 43.91 72.24
CA MET A 568 65.82 44.97 72.79
C MET A 568 65.19 45.70 73.98
N GLN A 569 66.02 46.20 74.91
CA GLN A 569 65.54 47.05 75.99
C GLN A 569 65.10 48.44 75.47
N PRO A 570 63.91 48.93 75.86
CA PRO A 570 63.41 50.24 75.44
C PRO A 570 64.32 51.39 75.87
N GLY A 571 64.61 52.31 74.95
CA GLY A 571 65.34 53.55 75.24
C GLY A 571 66.87 53.47 75.12
N MET A 572 67.42 52.30 74.80
CA MET A 572 68.82 52.15 74.42
C MET A 572 69.10 52.78 73.03
N PRO A 573 70.32 53.30 72.79
CA PRO A 573 70.70 53.85 71.48
C PRO A 573 70.40 52.88 70.32
N GLU A 574 70.66 51.58 70.50
CA GLU A 574 70.45 50.54 69.50
C GLU A 574 68.95 50.30 69.20
N SER A 575 68.07 50.41 70.20
CA SER A 575 66.62 50.27 69.98
C SER A 575 66.03 51.51 69.31
N LEU A 576 66.56 52.71 69.58
CA LEU A 576 66.21 53.93 68.86
C LEU A 576 66.70 53.91 67.40
N GLU A 577 67.88 53.36 67.12
CA GLU A 577 68.38 53.17 65.75
C GLU A 577 67.53 52.15 64.98
N THR A 578 67.19 51.01 65.60
CA THR A 578 66.34 49.98 64.99
C THR A 578 64.93 50.52 64.71
N LEU A 579 64.35 51.31 65.64
CA LEU A 579 63.06 51.97 65.45
C LEU A 579 63.10 52.99 64.30
N ARG A 580 64.19 53.76 64.15
CA ARG A 580 64.37 54.65 62.99
C ARG A 580 64.48 53.86 61.69
N ALA A 581 65.24 52.77 61.66
CA ALA A 581 65.36 51.90 60.48
C ALA A 581 64.01 51.26 60.10
N LEU A 582 63.19 50.91 61.09
CA LEU A 582 61.83 50.42 60.89
C LEU A 582 60.95 51.51 60.25
N GLY A 583 61.00 52.75 60.77
CA GLY A 583 60.30 53.89 60.18
C GLY A 583 60.69 54.15 58.73
N ILE A 584 62.00 54.11 58.42
CA ILE A 584 62.50 54.21 57.04
C ILE A 584 61.94 53.09 56.14
N SER A 585 61.83 51.86 56.67
CA SER A 585 61.31 50.73 55.90
C SER A 585 59.79 50.85 55.63
N VAL A 586 59.03 51.40 56.58
CA VAL A 586 57.61 51.73 56.41
C VAL A 586 57.41 52.83 55.37
N ASP A 587 58.19 53.91 55.45
CA ASP A 587 58.15 54.99 54.45
C ASP A 587 58.51 54.48 53.05
N ASN A 588 59.44 53.53 52.95
CA ASN A 588 59.80 52.91 51.68
C ASN A 588 58.66 52.04 51.12
N LEU A 589 57.91 51.31 51.97
CA LEU A 589 56.75 50.54 51.54
C LEU A 589 55.64 51.45 51.02
N ASP A 590 55.34 52.54 51.74
CA ASP A 590 54.31 53.50 51.34
C ASP A 590 54.66 54.16 50.00
N LYS A 591 55.94 54.52 49.79
CA LYS A 591 56.43 54.98 48.48
C LYS A 591 56.19 53.96 47.38
N VAL A 592 56.51 52.68 47.61
CA VAL A 592 56.27 51.60 46.61
C VAL A 592 54.79 51.48 46.27
N ILE A 593 53.89 51.59 47.26
CA ILE A 593 52.43 51.53 47.03
C ILE A 593 51.94 52.73 46.21
N LEU A 594 52.37 53.95 46.58
CA LEU A 594 52.04 55.15 45.82
C LEU A 594 52.54 55.07 44.37
N ASP A 595 53.75 54.54 44.18
CA ASP A 595 54.37 54.36 42.88
C ASP A 595 53.63 53.29 42.04
N LEU A 596 53.15 52.20 42.66
CA LEU A 596 52.30 51.20 42.01
C LEU A 596 50.93 51.78 41.61
N ASN A 597 50.32 52.62 42.45
CA ASN A 597 49.06 53.29 42.13
C ASN A 597 49.21 54.22 40.92
N GLN A 598 50.34 54.92 40.77
CA GLN A 598 50.62 55.73 39.59
C GLN A 598 50.72 54.88 38.31
N ILE A 599 51.36 53.71 38.39
CA ILE A 599 51.44 52.77 37.25
C ILE A 599 50.04 52.22 36.89
N LEU A 600 49.21 51.92 37.90
CA LEU A 600 47.84 51.46 37.69
C LEU A 600 46.95 52.53 37.06
N GLN A 601 47.08 53.79 37.45
CA GLN A 601 46.31 54.90 36.85
C GLN A 601 46.60 55.06 35.35
N VAL A 602 47.85 54.89 34.91
CA VAL A 602 48.19 54.87 33.46
C VAL A 602 47.55 53.69 32.73
N ARG A 603 47.16 52.62 33.42
CA ARG A 603 46.50 51.45 32.79
C ARG A 603 44.98 51.41 32.97
N SER A 604 44.41 52.12 33.95
CA SER A 604 43.00 51.99 34.35
C SER A 604 42.10 53.17 33.98
N GLN A 605 42.57 54.16 33.20
CA GLN A 605 41.74 55.31 32.83
C GLN A 605 40.77 54.95 31.69
N VAL A 606 39.52 54.72 32.08
CA VAL A 606 38.36 54.47 31.21
C VAL A 606 37.73 55.78 30.68
N ASN A 607 38.30 56.96 31.01
CA ASN A 607 37.60 58.25 30.84
C ASN A 607 38.44 59.41 30.25
N ASP A 608 39.68 59.19 29.84
CA ASP A 608 40.46 60.26 29.16
C ASP A 608 40.09 60.27 27.66
N GLN A 609 39.61 61.41 27.18
CA GLN A 609 39.26 61.61 25.78
C GLN A 609 40.47 62.13 25.00
N ILE A 610 40.64 61.62 23.78
CA ILE A 610 41.60 62.16 22.82
C ILE A 610 41.14 63.57 22.45
N GLU A 611 42.02 64.55 22.58
CA GLU A 611 41.75 65.94 22.21
C GLU A 611 42.90 66.52 21.36
N CYS A 612 42.65 67.65 20.71
CA CYS A 612 43.70 68.37 20.01
C CYS A 612 44.56 69.11 21.05
N VAL A 613 45.82 68.72 21.19
CA VAL A 613 46.76 69.27 22.17
C VAL A 613 47.71 70.23 21.48
N SER A 614 47.66 71.51 21.84
CA SER A 614 48.64 72.51 21.42
C SER A 614 49.92 72.36 22.25
N LEU A 615 51.03 72.00 21.60
CA LEU A 615 52.34 71.80 22.22
C LEU A 615 52.90 73.08 22.86
N PRO A 616 52.83 74.28 22.23
CA PRO A 616 53.23 75.52 22.87
C PRO A 616 52.48 75.79 24.19
N LEU A 617 51.14 75.72 24.15
CA LEU A 617 50.32 75.95 25.35
C LEU A 617 50.58 74.94 26.46
N LEU A 618 50.87 73.68 26.08
CA LEU A 618 51.19 72.63 27.03
C LEU A 618 52.53 72.87 27.74
N VAL A 619 53.55 73.32 27.01
CA VAL A 619 54.85 73.67 27.61
C VAL A 619 54.71 74.88 28.54
N ASP A 620 53.91 75.88 28.15
CA ASP A 620 53.60 77.03 29.01
C ASP A 620 52.87 76.60 30.30
N GLU A 621 51.87 75.71 30.19
CA GLU A 621 51.15 75.15 31.34
C GLU A 621 52.10 74.43 32.31
N ILE A 622 53.04 73.63 31.76
CA ILE A 622 54.08 72.97 32.56
C ILE A 622 54.98 74.01 33.23
N ALA A 623 55.45 75.02 32.49
CA ALA A 623 56.35 76.05 33.00
C ALA A 623 55.72 76.84 34.17
N VAL A 624 54.43 77.20 34.06
CA VAL A 624 53.66 77.83 35.14
C VAL A 624 53.57 76.89 36.36
N GLY A 625 53.27 75.61 36.14
CA GLY A 625 53.17 74.63 37.22
C GLY A 625 54.45 74.41 38.02
N ILE A 626 55.62 74.71 37.44
CA ILE A 626 56.94 74.57 38.09
C ILE A 626 57.72 75.89 38.20
N GLU A 627 57.03 77.04 38.12
CA GLU A 627 57.63 78.37 38.04
C GLU A 627 58.69 78.62 39.13
N GLN A 628 58.41 78.21 40.38
CA GLN A 628 59.35 78.34 41.49
C GLN A 628 60.69 77.62 41.23
N MET A 629 60.67 76.46 40.56
CA MET A 629 61.88 75.73 40.19
C MET A 629 62.63 76.41 39.05
N ILE A 630 61.91 76.95 38.06
CA ILE A 630 62.50 77.68 36.93
C ILE A 630 63.23 78.93 37.41
N VAL A 631 62.55 79.76 38.21
CA VAL A 631 63.13 81.02 38.74
C VAL A 631 64.30 80.75 39.67
N LYS A 632 64.15 79.81 40.62
CA LYS A 632 65.22 79.47 41.58
C LYS A 632 66.50 78.97 40.90
N ASN A 633 66.37 78.23 39.81
CA ASN A 633 67.51 77.60 39.13
C ASN A 633 67.90 78.29 37.81
N LYS A 634 67.31 79.47 37.50
CA LYS A 634 67.57 80.25 36.28
C LYS A 634 67.46 79.41 34.99
N VAL A 635 66.39 78.65 34.88
CA VAL A 635 66.19 77.73 33.75
C VAL A 635 65.65 78.50 32.54
N GLU A 636 66.26 78.29 31.37
CA GLU A 636 65.79 78.79 30.09
C GLU A 636 65.14 77.64 29.30
N ILE A 637 63.88 77.82 28.86
CA ILE A 637 63.17 76.86 28.01
C ILE A 637 62.98 77.48 26.64
N ILE A 638 63.54 76.84 25.61
CA ILE A 638 63.50 77.24 24.22
C ILE A 638 62.61 76.26 23.46
N THR A 639 61.56 76.76 22.82
CA THR A 639 60.62 75.95 22.04
C THR A 639 60.69 76.32 20.55
N ASP A 640 60.63 75.31 19.69
CA ASP A 640 60.52 75.47 18.23
C ASP A 640 59.57 74.40 17.69
N PHE A 641 58.34 74.82 17.40
CA PHE A 641 57.27 73.94 16.93
C PHE A 641 56.86 74.23 15.47
N ASP A 642 57.74 74.86 14.68
CA ASP A 642 57.42 75.38 13.34
C ASP A 642 56.89 74.33 12.36
N GLU A 643 57.27 73.05 12.51
CA GLU A 643 56.84 71.98 11.60
C GLU A 643 55.48 71.37 12.00
N MET A 644 55.16 71.33 13.29
CA MET A 644 53.85 70.90 13.81
C MET A 644 53.70 71.31 15.28
N ASP A 645 52.68 72.10 15.60
CA ASP A 645 52.41 72.67 16.92
C ASP A 645 51.21 72.03 17.64
N GLU A 646 50.44 71.20 16.95
CA GLU A 646 49.27 70.48 17.49
C GLU A 646 49.39 68.95 17.36
N LEU A 647 48.82 68.21 18.31
CA LEU A 647 48.80 66.75 18.31
C LEU A 647 47.46 66.21 18.87
N TYR A 648 46.76 65.37 18.10
CA TYR A 648 45.55 64.70 18.58
C TYR A 648 45.92 63.48 19.44
N THR A 649 45.80 63.62 20.77
CA THR A 649 46.23 62.60 21.74
C THR A 649 45.62 62.82 23.12
N LEU A 650 46.01 62.01 24.10
CA LEU A 650 45.66 62.20 25.51
C LEU A 650 46.54 63.31 26.10
N LYS A 651 45.97 64.50 26.33
CA LYS A 651 46.69 65.66 26.90
C LYS A 651 47.39 65.32 28.22
N SER A 652 46.72 64.57 29.09
CA SER A 652 47.24 64.14 30.40
C SER A 652 48.57 63.37 30.28
N TYR A 653 48.73 62.54 29.24
CA TYR A 653 49.93 61.73 29.04
C TYR A 653 51.06 62.58 28.52
N VAL A 654 50.83 63.41 27.50
CA VAL A 654 51.88 64.28 26.95
C VAL A 654 52.32 65.31 27.99
N TYR A 655 51.38 65.85 28.77
CA TYR A 655 51.68 66.72 29.91
C TYR A 655 52.62 66.03 30.90
N SER A 656 52.26 64.82 31.33
CA SER A 656 53.06 64.04 32.28
C SER A 656 54.45 63.68 31.72
N ILE A 657 54.53 63.29 30.45
CA ILE A 657 55.78 62.97 29.76
C ILE A 657 56.72 64.18 29.77
N LEU A 658 56.26 65.31 29.24
CA LEU A 658 57.07 66.52 29.14
C LEU A 658 57.42 67.06 30.53
N GLN A 659 56.48 67.09 31.47
CA GLN A 659 56.74 67.51 32.85
C GLN A 659 57.82 66.66 33.51
N ASN A 660 57.80 65.33 33.33
CA ASN A 660 58.84 64.45 33.87
C ASN A 660 60.22 64.76 33.28
N LEU A 661 60.31 65.00 31.97
CA LEU A 661 61.57 65.34 31.30
C LEU A 661 62.09 66.71 31.74
N VAL A 662 61.23 67.73 31.84
CA VAL A 662 61.59 69.07 32.32
C VAL A 662 62.08 69.02 33.76
N VAL A 663 61.33 68.39 34.67
CA VAL A 663 61.71 68.28 36.08
C VAL A 663 63.02 67.51 36.24
N ASN A 664 63.24 66.45 35.45
CA ASN A 664 64.52 65.72 35.46
C ASN A 664 65.67 66.61 34.99
N SER A 665 65.48 67.41 33.94
CA SER A 665 66.51 68.32 33.42
C SER A 665 66.97 69.34 34.46
N ILE A 666 66.02 69.89 35.25
CA ILE A 666 66.33 70.84 36.32
C ILE A 666 67.03 70.16 37.51
N LYS A 667 66.58 68.95 37.86
CA LYS A 667 67.14 68.16 38.98
C LYS A 667 68.58 67.71 38.71
N TYR A 668 68.84 67.21 37.51
CA TYR A 668 70.15 66.70 37.09
C TYR A 668 70.99 67.73 36.33
N ARG A 669 70.74 69.02 36.60
CA ARG A 669 71.49 70.13 36.00
C ARG A 669 72.97 70.11 36.40
N ARG A 670 73.76 70.75 35.55
CA ARG A 670 75.15 71.09 35.85
C ARG A 670 75.22 72.30 36.79
N PRO A 671 76.07 72.29 37.83
CA PRO A 671 76.22 73.44 38.72
C PRO A 671 77.03 74.59 38.10
N ASP A 672 77.77 74.32 37.03
CA ASP A 672 78.69 75.23 36.35
C ASP A 672 78.10 75.90 35.09
N ALA A 673 76.83 75.65 34.77
CA ALA A 673 76.12 76.26 33.66
C ALA A 673 74.65 76.51 34.03
N ASP A 674 74.07 77.59 33.49
CA ASP A 674 72.62 77.82 33.61
C ASP A 674 71.86 76.74 32.79
N PRO A 675 70.77 76.15 33.32
CA PRO A 675 70.08 75.05 32.64
C PRO A 675 69.30 75.56 31.42
N VAL A 676 69.56 74.95 30.26
CA VAL A 676 68.85 75.22 29.01
C VAL A 676 68.14 73.95 28.55
N ILE A 677 66.84 74.05 28.30
CA ILE A 677 66.00 72.99 27.76
C ILE A 677 65.50 73.41 26.39
N THR A 678 65.71 72.61 25.37
CA THR A 678 65.24 72.85 24.01
C THR A 678 64.22 71.78 23.63
N ILE A 679 63.02 72.19 23.23
CA ILE A 679 61.95 71.28 22.78
C ILE A 679 61.59 71.63 21.35
N THR A 680 61.75 70.68 20.42
CA THR A 680 61.48 70.89 19.00
C THR A 680 60.56 69.82 18.42
N SER A 681 59.73 70.15 17.44
CA SER A 681 58.92 69.17 16.69
C SER A 681 59.37 69.04 15.24
N LYS A 682 59.33 67.80 14.72
CA LYS A 682 59.58 67.48 13.29
C LYS A 682 58.68 66.37 12.79
N VAL A 683 58.24 66.41 11.54
CA VAL A 683 57.40 65.37 10.92
C VAL A 683 58.28 64.50 10.01
N LYS A 684 58.24 63.18 10.23
CA LYS A 684 59.00 62.23 9.40
C LYS A 684 58.11 61.07 8.97
N GLY A 685 57.55 61.17 7.76
CA GLY A 685 56.56 60.22 7.25
C GLY A 685 55.25 60.33 8.03
N GLU A 686 54.69 59.21 8.48
CA GLU A 686 53.46 59.16 9.28
C GLU A 686 53.71 59.32 10.79
N ARG A 687 54.77 60.02 11.19
CA ARG A 687 55.16 60.13 12.60
C ARG A 687 55.65 61.53 12.96
N LEU A 688 55.21 62.02 14.11
CA LEU A 688 55.70 63.24 14.75
C LEU A 688 56.86 62.88 15.68
N LEU A 689 57.98 63.59 15.53
CA LEU A 689 59.16 63.47 16.37
C LEU A 689 59.27 64.74 17.22
N ILE A 690 59.12 64.60 18.54
CA ILE A 690 59.44 65.67 19.49
C ILE A 690 60.84 65.38 20.04
N SER A 691 61.80 66.24 19.74
CA SER A 691 63.13 66.19 20.37
C SER A 691 63.15 67.09 21.59
N PHE A 692 63.42 66.50 22.76
CA PHE A 692 63.61 67.18 24.03
C PHE A 692 65.09 67.09 24.39
N LYS A 693 65.79 68.22 24.52
CA LYS A 693 67.23 68.28 24.79
C LYS A 693 67.53 69.16 25.99
N ASP A 694 68.40 68.70 26.88
CA ASP A 694 68.95 69.47 28.00
C ASP A 694 70.48 69.62 27.90
N ASN A 695 71.05 70.59 28.62
CA ASN A 695 72.50 70.78 28.80
C ASN A 695 73.00 70.30 30.19
N GLY A 696 72.29 69.37 30.81
CA GLY A 696 72.55 68.86 32.16
C GLY A 696 73.79 67.98 32.24
N ARG A 697 73.88 67.18 33.31
CA ARG A 697 75.05 66.30 33.55
C ARG A 697 75.17 65.14 32.56
N GLY A 698 74.13 64.84 31.80
CA GLY A 698 74.08 63.66 30.93
C GLY A 698 74.07 62.32 31.68
N ILE A 699 73.93 61.23 30.93
CA ILE A 699 73.81 59.84 31.38
C ILE A 699 74.89 59.03 30.65
N ASP A 700 75.68 58.26 31.38
CA ASP A 700 76.59 57.29 30.80
C ASP A 700 75.79 56.11 30.21
N LEU A 701 75.51 56.18 28.91
CA LEU A 701 74.77 55.16 28.18
C LEU A 701 75.59 53.89 27.90
N GLN A 702 76.93 53.94 27.94
CA GLN A 702 77.73 52.72 27.79
C GLN A 702 77.59 51.81 29.01
N LYS A 703 77.50 52.41 30.20
CA LYS A 703 77.30 51.68 31.45
C LYS A 703 75.83 51.31 31.72
N ASN A 704 74.88 52.16 31.30
CA ASN A 704 73.48 52.06 31.74
C ASN A 704 72.43 51.93 30.61
N GLY A 705 72.84 51.93 29.34
CA GLY A 705 71.96 52.10 28.17
C GLY A 705 70.78 51.12 28.09
N SER A 706 70.98 49.84 28.39
CA SER A 706 69.92 48.81 28.35
C SER A 706 68.89 48.94 29.48
N HIS A 707 69.15 49.78 30.48
CA HIS A 707 68.34 49.90 31.69
C HIS A 707 67.85 51.33 31.98
N VAL A 708 68.06 52.29 31.06
CA VAL A 708 67.70 53.71 31.27
C VAL A 708 66.22 53.89 31.63
N PHE A 709 65.35 53.10 31.00
CA PHE A 709 63.90 53.12 31.23
C PHE A 709 63.44 52.04 32.22
N GLY A 710 64.34 51.47 33.04
CA GLY A 710 63.99 50.46 34.02
C GLY A 710 63.30 51.05 35.26
N LEU A 711 62.37 50.29 35.86
CA LEU A 711 61.68 50.67 37.09
C LEU A 711 62.67 50.76 38.28
N TYR A 712 62.59 51.84 39.07
CA TYR A 712 63.48 52.17 40.21
C TYR A 712 64.98 52.34 39.86
N LYS A 713 65.31 52.69 38.60
CA LYS A 713 66.70 52.91 38.19
C LYS A 713 67.14 54.35 38.46
N ARG A 714 68.27 54.50 39.16
CA ARG A 714 68.95 55.79 39.44
C ARG A 714 70.38 55.74 38.93
N PHE A 715 70.82 56.82 38.30
CA PHE A 715 72.14 56.94 37.68
C PHE A 715 73.06 57.93 38.42
N ASP A 716 72.49 58.80 39.26
CA ASP A 716 73.20 59.70 40.17
C ASP A 716 72.50 59.69 41.55
N TRP A 717 73.26 59.35 42.60
CA TRP A 717 72.76 59.24 43.97
C TRP A 717 72.79 60.58 44.73
N SER A 718 73.49 61.58 44.20
CA SER A 718 73.58 62.94 44.78
C SER A 718 72.33 63.78 44.57
N VAL A 719 71.43 63.36 43.66
CA VAL A 719 70.18 64.04 43.34
C VAL A 719 68.99 63.21 43.84
N GLU A 720 68.08 63.84 44.58
CA GLU A 720 66.89 63.17 45.13
C GLU A 720 65.88 62.80 44.04
N GLY A 721 65.50 61.51 43.95
CA GLY A 721 64.56 61.02 42.96
C GLY A 721 64.19 59.55 43.15
N LYS A 722 62.95 59.18 42.77
CA LYS A 722 62.38 57.83 42.96
C LYS A 722 62.80 56.80 41.89
N GLY A 723 63.37 57.22 40.77
CA GLY A 723 63.79 56.32 39.68
C GLY A 723 62.66 55.72 38.83
N ILE A 724 61.45 56.31 38.88
CA ILE A 724 60.25 55.84 38.16
C ILE A 724 59.89 56.74 36.97
N GLY A 725 60.31 58.01 36.98
CA GLY A 725 59.88 59.00 35.98
C GLY A 725 60.13 58.57 34.53
N LEU A 726 61.32 58.08 34.20
CA LEU A 726 61.63 57.62 32.83
C LEU A 726 60.90 56.33 32.46
N PHE A 727 60.63 55.44 33.42
CA PHE A 727 59.79 54.26 33.20
C PHE A 727 58.35 54.67 32.86
N MET A 728 57.79 55.65 33.59
CA MET A 728 56.46 56.21 33.31
C MET A 728 56.39 56.86 31.93
N VAL A 729 57.41 57.64 31.57
CA VAL A 729 57.51 58.25 30.24
C VAL A 729 57.49 57.17 29.15
N LYS A 730 58.28 56.09 29.31
CA LYS A 730 58.31 54.99 28.34
C LYS A 730 56.95 54.28 28.25
N MET A 731 56.35 53.95 29.39
CA MET A 731 55.03 53.31 29.45
C MET A 731 53.94 54.15 28.80
N GLN A 732 53.90 55.47 29.08
CA GLN A 732 52.94 56.39 28.48
C GLN A 732 53.18 56.53 26.97
N MET A 733 54.43 56.60 26.52
CA MET A 733 54.76 56.62 25.09
C MET A 733 54.32 55.34 24.37
N GLU A 734 54.55 54.16 24.96
CA GLU A 734 54.11 52.88 24.42
C GLU A 734 52.59 52.76 24.39
N SER A 735 51.88 53.23 25.44
CA SER A 735 50.42 53.29 25.48
C SER A 735 49.82 54.21 24.41
N LEU A 736 50.54 55.26 23.98
CA LEU A 736 50.15 56.13 22.87
C LEU A 736 50.52 55.55 21.49
N GLY A 737 51.00 54.29 21.43
CA GLY A 737 51.48 53.67 20.18
C GLY A 737 52.79 54.27 19.65
N GLY A 738 53.47 55.07 20.48
CA GLY A 738 54.72 55.74 20.18
C GLY A 738 55.96 55.02 20.71
N SER A 739 57.12 55.65 20.56
CA SER A 739 58.36 55.15 21.14
C SER A 739 59.25 56.29 21.64
N ILE A 740 60.11 56.01 22.62
CA ILE A 740 61.10 56.96 23.13
C ILE A 740 62.51 56.41 22.94
N ASN A 741 63.41 57.26 22.45
CA ASN A 741 64.84 56.98 22.36
C ASN A 741 65.62 58.03 23.15
N VAL A 742 66.82 57.66 23.61
CA VAL A 742 67.70 58.55 24.37
C VAL A 742 69.10 58.56 23.78
N ARG A 743 69.68 59.76 23.68
CA ARG A 743 71.09 60.01 23.41
C ARG A 743 71.62 60.90 24.53
N SER A 744 72.77 60.57 25.10
CA SER A 744 73.29 61.31 26.24
C SER A 744 74.79 61.16 26.32
N GLU A 745 75.46 62.24 26.73
CA GLU A 745 76.90 62.27 26.94
C GLU A 745 77.21 63.00 28.25
N VAL A 746 78.13 62.41 29.03
CA VAL A 746 78.45 62.89 30.38
C VAL A 746 79.04 64.30 30.31
N ASN A 747 78.50 65.19 31.13
CA ASN A 747 78.75 66.63 31.18
C ASN A 747 78.38 67.42 29.91
N VAL A 748 77.67 66.84 28.95
CA VAL A 748 77.18 67.55 27.76
C VAL A 748 75.67 67.77 27.83
N GLY A 749 74.92 66.74 28.24
CA GLY A 749 73.46 66.79 28.37
C GLY A 749 72.78 65.56 27.80
N THR A 750 71.44 65.56 27.81
CA THR A 750 70.62 64.45 27.30
C THR A 750 69.62 64.92 26.25
N GLU A 751 69.43 64.11 25.22
CA GLU A 751 68.40 64.27 24.19
C GLU A 751 67.48 63.05 24.21
N PHE A 752 66.19 63.29 24.45
CA PHE A 752 65.12 62.32 24.29
C PHE A 752 64.36 62.59 23.00
N THR A 753 64.24 61.57 22.15
CA THR A 753 63.42 61.64 20.94
C THR A 753 62.13 60.87 21.19
N LEU A 754 61.02 61.60 21.31
CA LEU A 754 59.67 61.07 21.45
C LEU A 754 59.05 60.93 20.06
N GLN A 755 58.61 59.72 19.71
CA GLN A 755 57.99 59.44 18.42
C GLN A 755 56.52 59.09 18.60
N PHE A 756 55.64 59.91 18.04
CA PHE A 756 54.18 59.71 18.06
C PHE A 756 53.69 59.28 16.68
N PRO A 757 52.76 58.32 16.57
CA PRO A 757 52.09 58.02 15.32
C PRO A 757 51.16 59.17 14.93
N LEU A 758 51.28 59.67 13.69
CA LEU A 758 50.28 60.56 13.11
C LEU A 758 49.16 59.68 12.57
N SER A 759 48.07 59.55 13.31
CA SER A 759 46.90 58.79 12.85
C SER A 759 46.31 59.48 11.61
N VAL A 760 46.50 58.85 10.45
CA VAL A 760 45.82 59.25 9.21
C VAL A 760 44.36 58.78 9.31
N LYS A 761 43.44 59.75 9.47
CA LYS A 761 41.97 59.65 9.48
C LYS A 761 41.30 59.24 10.81
N TRP A 762 40.80 60.25 11.52
CA TRP A 762 39.52 60.16 12.25
C TRP A 762 38.59 61.22 11.66
N ASN A 763 37.47 60.80 11.06
CA ASN A 763 36.49 61.73 10.49
C ASN A 763 35.98 62.66 11.59
N ALA A 764 36.21 63.96 11.45
CA ALA A 764 35.54 64.96 12.26
C ALA A 764 34.02 64.75 12.15
N PRO A 765 33.25 64.85 13.26
CA PRO A 765 31.81 64.96 13.14
C PRO A 765 31.50 66.26 12.38
N VAL A 766 30.72 66.12 11.31
CA VAL A 766 30.16 67.24 10.56
C VAL A 766 29.32 68.07 11.53
N THR A 767 29.81 69.23 11.94
CA THR A 767 29.01 70.26 12.58
C THR A 767 28.12 70.88 11.51
N VAL A 768 26.85 70.48 11.49
CA VAL A 768 25.78 71.28 10.88
C VAL A 768 25.54 72.46 11.82
N ARG A 769 25.94 73.65 11.38
CA ARG A 769 25.65 75.01 11.89
C ARG A 769 25.40 75.21 13.37
#